data_AF-A0A9D8AF32-F1
#
_entry.id   AF-A0A9D8AF32-F1
#
_cell.length_a   1.000
_cell.length_b   1.000
_cell.length_c   1.000
_cell.angle_alpha   90.00
_cell.angle_beta   90.00
_cell.angle_gamma   90.00
#
_symmetry.space_group_name_H-M   'P 1'
#
loop_
_entity.id
_entity.type
_entity.pdbx_description
1 polymer ?
#
loop_
_entity_poly.entity_id
_entity_poly.type
_entity_poly.pdbx_seq_one_letter_code
_entity_poly.pdbx_strand_id
1 'polypeptide(L)'
;MTILDSLPLASQEKKPVAQNTTEQQPTKPEAKEREYTEEEKKKIERLERDENVLNIMNKLDSSIELELQERIDAAAMINNINNANIYNNLNTGDKVATFMVPSGGILSIKNMNDNIFGMQKTNAVIGKRRALMATLLEKANIQLLEQDFKTATCKVDTGSVDKKGIKTKKSAEEERVVMETICQKVNVEMSEYLLGMINQELELEDPKSEKIKMLEAFKEAITREGFRVTYGITEIGTANDPTDEEDMSHIELSLAITTQTALMARREKEQYGKVFNEEDIKSELKEIGELRNEIISKLGGNRFNIGDDKSSVQEKLQKKLEGAQLLYDQNGVGHKIFTVTEDGLLEMNTDVMRAVRKDKFKLRDKDKESFGPVLNDIAQYIRRVNVFDIMKPFTHNEISGDKKIRDSEMSFRGRMQEQKTIADKILNKEELTQGEAKRAVELLGRAPKNEFCTSEAIFNAESLKINKCTDISLDRLDLGVDLLKEFEKLQQEVVNETKGLEDASTIAGDKVTASMRDMREVAFKEFKQLLPKEAFLTLVGGDELTIAINNDNVTEKEIETLLFNLQEKTNSRIVKTIITDTMRDSTGHSAEQRKLDHLEAIKRAEKGAEIAKVIEENKRLLGFKLERTDFFREVNAMENHGFKEEVFSALDLSSFVVEEDEGKKFTVKSKNSQGSIRERGIEKILELLSRATEYIVNADNIGMSSEKLLETIVHMRN
;
A
#
# COMPACT_ATOMS: atom_id res chain seq x y z
N MET A 1 -104.60 -7.23 15.14
CA MET A 1 -104.89 -5.96 15.84
C MET A 1 -103.55 -5.32 16.18
N THR A 2 -103.37 -4.03 15.85
CA THR A 2 -102.41 -3.04 16.43
C THR A 2 -100.97 -3.52 16.74
N ILE A 3 -99.90 -3.20 15.99
CA ILE A 3 -99.27 -1.90 15.59
C ILE A 3 -98.10 -1.48 16.51
N LEU A 4 -96.89 -1.36 15.91
CA LEU A 4 -95.69 -0.51 16.22
C LEU A 4 -95.13 -0.52 17.67
N ASP A 5 -93.83 -0.33 17.96
CA ASP A 5 -92.62 0.06 17.21
C ASP A 5 -91.37 -0.44 18.03
N SER A 6 -90.07 -0.35 17.70
CA SER A 6 -89.30 0.27 16.59
C SER A 6 -87.93 -0.44 16.35
N LEU A 7 -86.85 0.32 16.09
CA LEU A 7 -85.50 -0.07 15.62
C LEU A 7 -84.42 0.84 16.31
N PRO A 8 -83.10 0.77 15.98
CA PRO A 8 -82.16 -0.37 16.01
C PRO A 8 -80.79 0.02 16.65
N LEU A 9 -79.79 -0.90 16.69
CA LEU A 9 -78.42 -0.68 16.13
C LEU A 9 -77.39 -1.79 16.41
N ALA A 10 -76.43 -1.89 15.47
CA ALA A 10 -75.03 -2.34 15.63
C ALA A 10 -74.69 -3.77 16.12
N SER A 11 -74.83 -4.73 15.19
CA SER A 11 -73.84 -5.77 14.84
C SER A 11 -72.67 -6.09 15.81
N GLN A 12 -72.67 -7.32 16.34
CA GLN A 12 -71.49 -8.04 16.84
C GLN A 12 -71.38 -9.44 16.22
N GLU A 13 -70.14 -9.92 16.14
CA GLU A 13 -69.70 -11.33 16.14
C GLU A 13 -70.27 -12.33 15.11
N LYS A 14 -69.38 -12.84 14.24
CA LYS A 14 -69.54 -14.14 13.57
C LYS A 14 -68.63 -15.20 14.21
N LYS A 15 -69.24 -16.37 14.40
CA LYS A 15 -68.78 -17.52 15.20
C LYS A 15 -67.48 -18.17 14.73
N PRO A 16 -66.78 -18.90 15.64
CA PRO A 16 -65.66 -19.75 15.27
C PRO A 16 -66.13 -21.02 14.53
N VAL A 17 -65.24 -21.59 13.72
CA VAL A 17 -65.33 -22.96 13.21
C VAL A 17 -64.16 -23.74 13.79
N ALA A 18 -64.44 -24.73 14.62
CA ALA A 18 -63.44 -25.66 15.12
C ALA A 18 -63.20 -26.78 14.11
N GLN A 19 -61.94 -27.03 13.75
CA GLN A 19 -61.53 -28.26 13.06
C GLN A 19 -60.23 -28.80 13.67
N ASN A 20 -60.40 -29.91 14.38
CA ASN A 20 -59.48 -31.00 14.66
C ASN A 20 -57.97 -30.72 14.57
N THR A 21 -57.36 -30.63 15.75
CA THR A 21 -55.99 -31.03 16.01
C THR A 21 -55.68 -32.40 15.39
N THR A 22 -54.69 -32.42 14.50
CA THR A 22 -53.82 -33.59 14.32
C THR A 22 -52.42 -33.12 14.67
N GLU A 23 -51.85 -33.65 15.76
CA GLU A 23 -50.49 -33.30 16.19
C GLU A 23 -49.48 -33.83 15.18
N GLN A 24 -49.10 -32.99 14.21
CA GLN A 24 -47.85 -33.18 13.50
C GLN A 24 -46.71 -32.88 14.48
N GLN A 25 -46.08 -33.94 14.98
CA GLN A 25 -44.75 -33.81 15.57
C GLN A 25 -43.86 -33.05 14.56
N PRO A 26 -43.06 -32.05 14.99
CA PRO A 26 -42.14 -31.39 14.09
C PRO A 26 -41.15 -32.44 13.58
N THR A 27 -41.30 -32.81 12.32
CA THR A 27 -40.31 -33.61 11.62
C THR A 27 -39.02 -32.80 11.63
N LYS A 28 -38.02 -33.30 12.37
CA LYS A 28 -36.65 -32.79 12.31
C LYS A 28 -36.30 -32.67 10.82
N PRO A 29 -35.95 -31.48 10.30
CA PRO A 29 -35.52 -31.40 8.93
C PRO A 29 -34.26 -32.26 8.80
N GLU A 30 -34.34 -33.31 7.99
CA GLU A 30 -33.16 -34.07 7.61
C GLU A 30 -32.22 -33.10 6.90
N ALA A 31 -31.15 -32.73 7.58
CA ALA A 31 -30.11 -31.90 7.01
C ALA A 31 -29.46 -32.70 5.87
N LYS A 32 -29.89 -32.44 4.64
CA LYS A 32 -29.15 -32.87 3.46
C LYS A 32 -27.76 -32.28 3.57
N GLU A 33 -26.76 -33.14 3.73
CA GLU A 33 -25.37 -32.74 3.66
C GLU A 33 -25.17 -32.01 2.33
N ARG A 34 -24.89 -30.71 2.41
CA ARG A 34 -24.57 -29.90 1.25
C ARG A 34 -23.15 -30.29 0.86
N GLU A 35 -22.99 -30.91 -0.31
CA GLU A 35 -21.65 -31.14 -0.85
C GLU A 35 -20.95 -29.79 -1.04
N TYR A 36 -19.93 -29.55 -0.22
CA TYR A 36 -19.08 -28.37 -0.33
C TYR A 36 -18.20 -28.47 -1.56
N THR A 37 -18.08 -27.36 -2.29
CA THR A 37 -17.10 -27.21 -3.35
C THR A 37 -15.68 -27.34 -2.79
N GLU A 38 -14.73 -27.78 -3.63
CA GLU A 38 -13.30 -27.77 -3.28
C GLU A 38 -12.77 -26.36 -2.94
N GLU A 39 -13.46 -25.30 -3.35
CA GLU A 39 -13.19 -23.92 -2.95
C GLU A 39 -13.53 -23.68 -1.48
N GLU A 40 -14.70 -24.16 -1.02
CA GLU A 40 -15.21 -24.02 0.33
C GLU A 40 -14.40 -24.87 1.33
N LYS A 41 -14.08 -26.13 0.98
CA LYS A 41 -13.27 -27.02 1.83
C LYS A 41 -11.92 -26.40 2.22
N LYS A 42 -11.16 -25.88 1.23
CA LYS A 42 -9.85 -25.24 1.46
C LYS A 42 -9.92 -23.97 2.32
N LYS A 43 -11.09 -23.33 2.39
CA LYS A 43 -11.31 -22.17 3.27
C LYS A 43 -11.65 -22.60 4.70
N ILE A 44 -12.43 -23.67 4.85
CA ILE A 44 -12.68 -24.31 6.15
C ILE A 44 -11.35 -24.80 6.75
N GLU A 45 -10.50 -25.49 5.98
CA GLU A 45 -9.15 -25.91 6.40
C GLU A 45 -8.26 -24.75 6.90
N ARG A 46 -8.41 -23.53 6.36
CA ARG A 46 -7.66 -22.36 6.85
C ARG A 46 -8.16 -21.94 8.22
N LEU A 47 -9.47 -21.80 8.37
CA LEU A 47 -10.10 -21.41 9.63
C LEU A 47 -9.91 -22.47 10.73
N GLU A 48 -9.78 -23.75 10.37
CA GLU A 48 -9.38 -24.83 11.31
C GLU A 48 -7.94 -24.69 11.81
N ARG A 49 -7.00 -24.25 10.95
CA ARG A 49 -5.64 -23.92 11.40
C ARG A 49 -5.64 -22.70 12.32
N ASP A 50 -6.46 -21.69 12.02
CA ASP A 50 -6.60 -20.49 12.85
C ASP A 50 -7.20 -20.83 14.23
N GLU A 51 -8.24 -21.66 14.28
CA GLU A 51 -8.77 -22.25 15.52
C GLU A 51 -7.74 -23.11 16.26
N ASN A 52 -6.86 -23.82 15.54
CA ASN A 52 -5.78 -24.59 16.16
C ASN A 52 -4.76 -23.69 16.88
N VAL A 53 -4.42 -22.51 16.34
CA VAL A 53 -3.56 -21.54 17.05
C VAL A 53 -4.19 -21.07 18.35
N LEU A 54 -5.50 -20.80 18.35
CA LEU A 54 -6.22 -20.47 19.57
C LEU A 54 -6.19 -21.64 20.58
N ASN A 55 -6.34 -22.89 20.13
CA ASN A 55 -6.23 -24.07 21.00
C ASN A 55 -4.82 -24.22 21.60
N ILE A 56 -3.77 -23.99 20.81
CA ILE A 56 -2.37 -23.95 21.27
C ILE A 56 -2.19 -22.88 22.36
N MET A 57 -2.73 -21.67 22.14
CA MET A 57 -2.67 -20.59 23.13
C MET A 57 -3.41 -20.94 24.42
N ASN A 58 -4.62 -21.51 24.33
CA ASN A 58 -5.38 -21.94 25.51
C ASN A 58 -4.66 -23.05 26.29
N LYS A 59 -3.99 -23.98 25.60
CA LYS A 59 -3.15 -25.02 26.21
C LYS A 59 -1.95 -24.40 26.93
N LEU A 60 -1.22 -23.48 26.30
CA LEU A 60 -0.08 -22.77 26.90
C LEU A 60 -0.50 -21.98 28.15
N ASP A 61 -1.58 -21.20 28.10
CA ASP A 61 -2.10 -20.43 29.25
C ASP A 61 -2.51 -21.35 30.41
N SER A 62 -3.14 -22.49 30.08
CA SER A 62 -3.56 -23.51 31.05
C SER A 62 -2.44 -24.46 31.50
N SER A 63 -1.19 -24.27 31.04
CA SER A 63 -0.05 -25.18 31.27
C SER A 63 -0.32 -26.65 30.88
N ILE A 64 -1.13 -26.87 29.83
CA ILE A 64 -1.41 -28.18 29.23
C ILE A 64 -0.30 -28.51 28.22
N GLU A 65 0.15 -29.76 28.20
CA GLU A 65 1.18 -30.20 27.26
C GLU A 65 0.71 -30.09 25.79
N LEU A 66 1.54 -29.47 24.94
CA LEU A 66 1.36 -29.40 23.49
C LEU A 66 1.87 -30.68 22.81
N GLU A 67 1.14 -31.16 21.79
CA GLU A 67 1.57 -32.24 20.90
C GLU A 67 2.77 -31.84 20.03
N LEU A 68 3.45 -32.81 19.41
CA LEU A 68 4.67 -32.51 18.62
C LEU A 68 4.41 -31.49 17.50
N GLN A 69 3.31 -31.63 16.75
CA GLN A 69 2.97 -30.70 15.68
C GLN A 69 2.63 -29.30 16.24
N GLU A 70 1.87 -29.26 17.34
CA GLU A 70 1.53 -28.01 18.03
C GLU A 70 2.78 -27.26 18.53
N ARG A 71 3.79 -27.98 19.03
CA ARG A 71 5.08 -27.40 19.45
C ARG A 71 5.86 -26.86 18.27
N ILE A 72 5.90 -27.59 17.15
CA ILE A 72 6.54 -27.13 15.91
C ILE A 72 5.85 -25.87 15.38
N ASP A 73 4.53 -25.87 15.30
CA ASP A 73 3.74 -24.74 14.80
C ASP A 73 3.90 -23.50 15.71
N ALA A 74 3.78 -23.67 17.03
CA ALA A 74 3.96 -22.59 18.00
C ALA A 74 5.37 -21.98 17.97
N ALA A 75 6.42 -22.81 17.98
CA ALA A 75 7.80 -22.35 17.93
C ALA A 75 8.11 -21.66 16.58
N ALA A 76 7.59 -22.17 15.47
CA ALA A 76 7.72 -21.55 14.15
C ALA A 76 6.98 -20.20 14.08
N MET A 77 5.78 -20.09 14.64
CA MET A 77 5.05 -18.82 14.70
C MET A 77 5.78 -17.78 15.55
N ILE A 78 6.27 -18.17 16.74
CA ILE A 78 7.03 -17.27 17.63
C ILE A 78 8.34 -16.81 16.97
N ASN A 79 9.09 -17.71 16.33
CA ASN A 79 10.33 -17.32 15.63
C ASN A 79 10.09 -16.46 14.38
N ASN A 80 8.92 -16.53 13.76
CA ASN A 80 8.58 -15.69 12.60
C ASN A 80 7.96 -14.33 12.97
N ILE A 81 7.57 -14.12 14.23
CA ILE A 81 7.12 -12.82 14.73
C ILE A 81 8.27 -11.81 14.66
N ASN A 82 7.98 -10.56 14.27
CA ASN A 82 8.97 -9.48 14.15
C ASN A 82 10.23 -9.82 13.32
N ASN A 83 10.14 -10.79 12.40
CA ASN A 83 11.28 -11.32 11.64
C ASN A 83 12.42 -11.84 12.55
N ALA A 84 12.10 -12.30 13.77
CA ALA A 84 13.08 -12.73 14.77
C ALA A 84 14.02 -13.83 14.26
N ASN A 85 13.54 -14.73 13.40
CA ASN A 85 14.37 -15.78 12.79
C ASN A 85 15.49 -15.23 11.89
N ILE A 86 15.31 -14.08 11.25
CA ILE A 86 16.39 -13.39 10.53
C ILE A 86 17.41 -12.85 11.55
N TYR A 87 16.93 -12.02 12.47
CA TYR A 87 17.75 -11.29 13.43
C TYR A 87 18.50 -12.17 14.44
N ASN A 88 17.99 -13.36 14.76
CA ASN A 88 18.60 -14.30 15.70
C ASN A 88 19.55 -15.34 15.06
N ASN A 89 19.70 -15.34 13.73
CA ASN A 89 20.53 -16.32 13.01
C ASN A 89 21.58 -15.67 12.08
N LEU A 90 21.44 -14.37 11.79
CA LEU A 90 22.44 -13.56 11.10
C LEU A 90 23.35 -12.82 12.10
N ASN A 91 24.63 -12.75 11.77
CA ASN A 91 25.67 -12.03 12.49
C ASN A 91 26.59 -11.34 11.48
N THR A 92 27.39 -10.39 11.94
CA THR A 92 28.53 -9.83 11.23
C THR A 92 29.39 -10.91 10.55
N GLY A 93 29.70 -10.73 9.26
CA GLY A 93 30.47 -11.68 8.45
C GLY A 93 29.68 -12.89 7.93
N ASP A 94 28.40 -13.05 8.28
CA ASP A 94 27.52 -13.98 7.56
C ASP A 94 27.22 -13.42 6.15
N LYS A 95 26.99 -14.32 5.18
CA LYS A 95 26.41 -13.94 3.89
C LYS A 95 24.90 -14.14 3.91
N VAL A 96 24.18 -13.11 3.50
CA VAL A 96 22.72 -13.13 3.34
C VAL A 96 22.38 -12.97 1.87
N ALA A 97 21.37 -13.70 1.41
CA ALA A 97 20.82 -13.58 0.07
C ALA A 97 19.29 -13.49 0.11
N THR A 98 18.75 -12.65 -0.78
CA THR A 98 17.31 -12.45 -0.95
C THR A 98 16.91 -12.85 -2.36
N PHE A 99 16.13 -13.93 -2.48
CA PHE A 99 15.45 -14.29 -3.71
C PHE A 99 14.15 -13.52 -3.83
N MET A 100 13.71 -13.22 -5.06
CA MET A 100 12.52 -12.41 -5.29
C MET A 100 11.79 -12.82 -6.57
N VAL A 101 10.46 -12.98 -6.50
CA VAL A 101 9.56 -13.35 -7.60
C VAL A 101 9.12 -12.14 -8.43
N PRO A 102 8.74 -12.28 -9.71
CA PRO A 102 8.26 -11.17 -10.53
C PRO A 102 7.23 -10.29 -9.79
N SER A 103 7.54 -9.01 -9.59
CA SER A 103 6.71 -8.08 -8.80
C SER A 103 6.01 -7.00 -9.63
N GLY A 104 6.36 -6.87 -10.91
CA GLY A 104 5.76 -5.91 -11.85
C GLY A 104 5.19 -6.57 -13.10
N GLY A 105 4.29 -5.87 -13.78
CA GLY A 105 3.67 -6.32 -15.03
C GLY A 105 2.75 -7.54 -14.86
N ILE A 106 2.46 -8.17 -16.01
CA ILE A 106 1.47 -9.24 -16.15
C ILE A 106 1.80 -10.49 -15.30
N LEU A 107 3.09 -10.78 -15.09
CA LEU A 107 3.57 -11.92 -14.30
C LEU A 107 3.63 -11.67 -12.79
N SER A 108 3.22 -10.50 -12.31
CA SER A 108 3.25 -10.20 -10.87
C SER A 108 2.23 -11.01 -10.09
N ILE A 109 2.58 -11.41 -8.86
CA ILE A 109 1.64 -12.10 -7.93
C ILE A 109 0.36 -11.27 -7.72
N LYS A 110 0.46 -9.94 -7.72
CA LYS A 110 -0.70 -9.05 -7.67
C LYS A 110 -1.57 -9.16 -8.93
N ASN A 111 -1.00 -9.15 -10.13
CA ASN A 111 -1.78 -9.33 -11.35
C ASN A 111 -2.41 -10.73 -11.43
N MET A 112 -1.70 -11.77 -10.96
CA MET A 112 -2.25 -13.12 -10.80
C MET A 112 -3.49 -13.11 -9.89
N ASN A 113 -3.42 -12.42 -8.75
CA ASN A 113 -4.54 -12.26 -7.82
C ASN A 113 -5.71 -11.48 -8.43
N ASP A 114 -5.45 -10.25 -8.89
CA ASP A 114 -6.48 -9.27 -9.23
C ASP A 114 -7.16 -9.58 -10.57
N ASN A 115 -6.41 -10.08 -11.57
CA ASN A 115 -6.85 -10.09 -12.97
C ASN A 115 -6.87 -11.48 -13.64
N ILE A 116 -6.09 -12.47 -13.16
CA ILE A 116 -5.90 -13.75 -13.88
C ILE A 116 -6.58 -14.93 -13.18
N PHE A 117 -6.24 -15.19 -11.93
CA PHE A 117 -6.59 -16.44 -11.23
C PHE A 117 -7.45 -16.26 -9.97
N GLY A 118 -7.47 -15.06 -9.39
CA GLY A 118 -8.04 -14.85 -8.05
C GLY A 118 -7.12 -15.31 -6.91
N MET A 119 -7.46 -14.92 -5.69
CA MET A 119 -6.66 -15.17 -4.47
C MET A 119 -6.31 -16.64 -4.24
N GLN A 120 -7.24 -17.58 -4.40
CA GLN A 120 -7.00 -18.96 -3.98
C GLN A 120 -6.03 -19.72 -4.89
N LYS A 121 -6.16 -19.54 -6.21
CA LYS A 121 -5.23 -20.11 -7.19
C LYS A 121 -3.87 -19.42 -7.09
N THR A 122 -3.84 -18.11 -6.84
CA THR A 122 -2.60 -17.37 -6.53
C THR A 122 -1.92 -17.88 -5.24
N ASN A 123 -2.69 -18.20 -4.20
CA ASN A 123 -2.16 -18.83 -2.98
C ASN A 123 -1.58 -20.24 -3.25
N ALA A 124 -2.14 -21.00 -4.18
CA ALA A 124 -1.56 -22.27 -4.62
C ALA A 124 -0.22 -22.08 -5.35
N VAL A 125 -0.09 -21.05 -6.20
CA VAL A 125 1.19 -20.65 -6.83
C VAL A 125 2.22 -20.24 -5.77
N ILE A 126 1.84 -19.42 -4.80
CA ILE A 126 2.71 -19.03 -3.67
C ILE A 126 3.16 -20.26 -2.87
N GLY A 127 2.26 -21.20 -2.59
CA GLY A 127 2.52 -22.45 -1.87
C GLY A 127 3.49 -23.38 -2.60
N LYS A 128 3.25 -23.67 -3.90
CA LYS A 128 4.14 -24.48 -4.74
C LYS A 128 5.54 -23.86 -4.80
N ARG A 129 5.64 -22.53 -4.96
CA ARG A 129 6.93 -21.82 -4.92
C ARG A 129 7.63 -21.93 -3.56
N ARG A 130 6.89 -21.78 -2.45
CA ARG A 130 7.45 -21.93 -1.09
C ARG A 130 8.08 -23.31 -0.89
N ALA A 131 7.30 -24.37 -1.13
CA ALA A 131 7.77 -25.75 -1.01
C ALA A 131 8.98 -26.05 -1.92
N LEU A 132 8.95 -25.58 -3.17
CA LEU A 132 10.05 -25.77 -4.11
C LEU A 132 11.33 -25.05 -3.67
N MET A 133 11.23 -23.78 -3.27
CA MET A 133 12.38 -22.98 -2.83
C MET A 133 13.02 -23.59 -1.58
N ALA A 134 12.22 -23.95 -0.56
CA ALA A 134 12.72 -24.61 0.64
C ALA A 134 13.49 -25.91 0.31
N THR A 135 12.91 -26.75 -0.55
CA THR A 135 13.53 -28.01 -1.03
C THR A 135 14.86 -27.77 -1.75
N LEU A 136 14.98 -26.70 -2.54
CA LEU A 136 16.18 -26.39 -3.31
C LEU A 136 17.29 -25.76 -2.44
N LEU A 137 16.93 -24.90 -1.50
CA LEU A 137 17.86 -24.29 -0.53
C LEU A 137 18.45 -25.34 0.41
N GLU A 138 17.60 -26.23 0.96
CA GLU A 138 18.03 -27.34 1.81
C GLU A 138 19.06 -28.23 1.07
N LYS A 139 18.76 -28.63 -0.18
CA LYS A 139 19.68 -29.41 -1.04
C LYS A 139 21.00 -28.69 -1.36
N ALA A 140 21.03 -27.36 -1.27
CA ALA A 140 22.21 -26.54 -1.48
C ALA A 140 22.99 -26.24 -0.18
N ASN A 141 22.50 -26.73 0.97
CA ASN A 141 22.96 -26.39 2.31
C ASN A 141 22.91 -24.87 2.58
N ILE A 142 21.79 -24.25 2.20
CA ILE A 142 21.48 -22.83 2.44
C ILE A 142 20.32 -22.78 3.43
N GLN A 143 20.49 -22.04 4.53
CA GLN A 143 19.47 -21.93 5.57
C GLN A 143 18.42 -20.90 5.17
N LEU A 144 17.18 -21.34 4.91
CA LEU A 144 16.05 -20.43 4.75
C LEU A 144 15.74 -19.75 6.10
N LEU A 145 15.67 -18.41 6.10
CA LEU A 145 15.36 -17.62 7.29
C LEU A 145 13.91 -17.12 7.28
N GLU A 146 13.44 -16.63 6.14
CA GLU A 146 12.07 -16.13 5.99
C GLU A 146 11.57 -16.31 4.55
N GLN A 147 10.27 -16.51 4.38
CA GLN A 147 9.66 -16.58 3.05
C GLN A 147 8.23 -16.03 3.01
N ASP A 148 8.06 -14.75 2.67
CA ASP A 148 6.76 -14.15 2.38
C ASP A 148 6.21 -14.60 0.99
N PHE A 149 5.33 -13.84 0.35
CA PHE A 149 4.80 -14.16 -0.99
C PHE A 149 5.63 -13.60 -2.16
N LYS A 150 6.50 -12.61 -1.91
CA LYS A 150 7.37 -11.96 -2.90
C LYS A 150 8.82 -12.43 -2.85
N THR A 151 9.33 -12.70 -1.67
CA THR A 151 10.75 -12.88 -1.35
C THR A 151 11.02 -14.29 -0.79
N ALA A 152 12.30 -14.62 -0.64
CA ALA A 152 12.81 -15.63 0.28
C ALA A 152 14.20 -15.19 0.75
N THR A 153 14.35 -14.95 2.05
CA THR A 153 15.60 -14.50 2.67
C THR A 153 16.32 -15.69 3.28
N CYS A 154 17.62 -15.83 3.02
CA CYS A 154 18.39 -17.00 3.44
C CYS A 154 19.82 -16.63 3.86
N LYS A 155 20.37 -17.42 4.79
CA LYS A 155 21.78 -17.41 5.19
C LYS A 155 22.55 -18.41 4.35
N VAL A 156 23.58 -17.92 3.67
CA VAL A 156 24.44 -18.68 2.78
C VAL A 156 25.64 -19.16 3.59
N ASP A 157 25.61 -20.40 4.10
CA ASP A 157 26.81 -20.96 4.74
C ASP A 157 27.86 -21.23 3.66
N THR A 158 28.93 -20.43 3.71
CA THR A 158 30.05 -20.48 2.78
C THR A 158 30.97 -21.67 3.06
N GLY A 159 30.86 -22.30 4.23
CA GLY A 159 31.69 -23.43 4.62
C GLY A 159 31.25 -24.75 3.99
N SER A 160 32.08 -25.29 3.11
CA SER A 160 32.12 -26.75 2.90
C SER A 160 33.04 -27.36 3.96
N VAL A 161 32.56 -28.38 4.69
CA VAL A 161 33.42 -29.14 5.61
C VAL A 161 34.17 -30.19 4.80
N ASP A 162 35.49 -30.05 4.68
CA ASP A 162 36.31 -31.03 3.96
C ASP A 162 36.34 -32.39 4.69
N LYS A 163 36.92 -33.41 4.05
CA LYS A 163 37.04 -34.76 4.65
C LYS A 163 37.90 -34.82 5.93
N LYS A 164 38.48 -33.70 6.38
CA LYS A 164 39.28 -33.54 7.60
C LYS A 164 38.61 -32.63 8.64
N GLY A 165 37.42 -32.11 8.38
CA GLY A 165 36.69 -31.22 9.30
C GLY A 165 36.98 -29.72 9.10
N ILE A 166 37.74 -29.32 8.08
CA ILE A 166 38.10 -27.92 7.83
C ILE A 166 37.00 -27.26 7.02
N LYS A 167 36.43 -26.15 7.53
CA LYS A 167 35.53 -25.28 6.74
C LYS A 167 36.34 -24.52 5.67
N THR A 168 36.25 -24.95 4.42
CA THR A 168 36.71 -24.16 3.27
C THR A 168 35.58 -23.23 2.79
N LYS A 169 35.82 -21.91 2.82
CA LYS A 169 34.93 -20.91 2.21
C LYS A 169 34.82 -21.20 0.71
N LYS A 170 33.60 -21.32 0.19
CA LYS A 170 33.31 -21.27 -1.25
C LYS A 170 33.83 -19.95 -1.83
N SER A 171 34.29 -19.99 -3.07
CA SER A 171 34.53 -18.78 -3.87
C SER A 171 33.20 -18.10 -4.21
N ALA A 172 33.24 -16.78 -4.46
CA ALA A 172 32.06 -16.02 -4.88
C ALA A 172 31.45 -16.57 -6.19
N GLU A 173 32.27 -17.16 -7.06
CA GLU A 173 31.82 -17.80 -8.30
C GLU A 173 31.06 -19.12 -8.04
N GLU A 174 31.53 -19.96 -7.11
CA GLU A 174 30.79 -21.17 -6.71
C GLU A 174 29.45 -20.82 -6.04
N GLU A 175 29.42 -19.75 -5.24
CA GLU A 175 28.18 -19.22 -4.67
C GLU A 175 27.23 -18.74 -5.79
N ARG A 176 27.71 -17.95 -6.75
CA ARG A 176 26.95 -17.48 -7.92
C ARG A 176 26.34 -18.65 -8.69
N VAL A 177 27.12 -19.65 -9.05
CA VAL A 177 26.66 -20.85 -9.78
C VAL A 177 25.58 -21.62 -9.00
N VAL A 178 25.69 -21.72 -7.68
CA VAL A 178 24.66 -22.36 -6.83
C VAL A 178 23.35 -21.56 -6.85
N MET A 179 23.41 -20.24 -6.68
CA MET A 179 22.20 -19.38 -6.68
C MET A 179 21.53 -19.36 -8.06
N GLU A 180 22.30 -19.25 -9.14
CA GLU A 180 21.78 -19.32 -10.51
C GLU A 180 21.11 -20.67 -10.79
N THR A 181 21.69 -21.78 -10.32
CA THR A 181 21.09 -23.12 -10.45
C THR A 181 19.75 -23.22 -9.72
N ILE A 182 19.61 -22.60 -8.55
CA ILE A 182 18.34 -22.54 -7.81
C ILE A 182 17.31 -21.72 -8.60
N CYS A 183 17.67 -20.51 -9.04
CA CYS A 183 16.79 -19.66 -9.84
C CYS A 183 16.32 -20.32 -11.14
N GLN A 184 17.21 -21.00 -11.87
CA GLN A 184 16.87 -21.73 -13.09
C GLN A 184 15.84 -22.84 -12.83
N LYS A 185 16.03 -23.66 -11.78
CA LYS A 185 15.10 -24.74 -11.42
C LYS A 185 13.73 -24.20 -11.00
N VAL A 186 13.71 -23.15 -10.18
CA VAL A 186 12.45 -22.49 -9.78
C VAL A 186 11.75 -21.90 -11.00
N ASN A 187 12.48 -21.25 -11.91
CA ASN A 187 11.92 -20.67 -13.13
C ASN A 187 11.25 -21.74 -14.01
N VAL A 188 11.91 -22.88 -14.28
CA VAL A 188 11.36 -23.97 -15.09
C VAL A 188 10.09 -24.56 -14.44
N GLU A 189 10.20 -25.09 -13.21
CA GLU A 189 9.07 -25.78 -12.56
C GLU A 189 7.87 -24.86 -12.32
N MET A 190 8.09 -23.58 -11.99
CA MET A 190 6.99 -22.63 -11.80
C MET A 190 6.36 -22.21 -13.12
N SER A 191 7.13 -22.10 -14.21
CA SER A 191 6.58 -21.80 -15.54
C SER A 191 5.71 -22.95 -16.04
N GLU A 192 6.16 -24.20 -15.89
CA GLU A 192 5.38 -25.41 -16.22
C GLU A 192 4.09 -25.49 -15.40
N TYR A 193 4.17 -25.26 -14.08
CA TYR A 193 3.01 -25.25 -13.19
C TYR A 193 1.99 -24.17 -13.58
N LEU A 194 2.45 -22.95 -13.88
CA LEU A 194 1.59 -21.85 -14.32
C LEU A 194 0.97 -22.15 -15.70
N LEU A 195 1.72 -22.68 -16.67
CA LEU A 195 1.18 -23.09 -17.97
C LEU A 195 0.07 -24.15 -17.83
N GLY A 196 0.24 -25.11 -16.91
CA GLY A 196 -0.81 -26.07 -16.56
C GLY A 196 -2.09 -25.39 -16.04
N MET A 197 -1.95 -24.46 -15.10
CA MET A 197 -3.10 -23.70 -14.55
C MET A 197 -3.79 -22.81 -15.60
N ILE A 198 -3.03 -22.15 -16.49
CA ILE A 198 -3.60 -21.27 -17.52
C ILE A 198 -4.42 -22.08 -18.53
N ASN A 199 -3.91 -23.26 -18.95
CA ASN A 199 -4.64 -24.11 -19.89
C ASN A 199 -5.98 -24.59 -19.28
N GLN A 200 -5.99 -24.95 -17.99
CA GLN A 200 -7.22 -25.29 -17.28
C GLN A 200 -8.22 -24.12 -17.21
N GLU A 201 -7.76 -22.88 -16.98
CA GLU A 201 -8.66 -21.72 -17.02
C GLU A 201 -9.22 -21.45 -18.42
N LEU A 202 -8.39 -21.56 -19.46
CA LEU A 202 -8.80 -21.33 -20.85
C LEU A 202 -9.84 -22.35 -21.35
N GLU A 203 -9.84 -23.57 -20.80
CA GLU A 203 -10.84 -24.61 -21.09
C GLU A 203 -12.20 -24.36 -20.39
N LEU A 204 -12.22 -23.58 -19.31
CA LEU A 204 -13.41 -23.35 -18.47
C LEU A 204 -14.12 -22.02 -18.74
N GLU A 205 -13.45 -21.05 -19.36
CA GLU A 205 -13.94 -19.68 -19.52
C GLU A 205 -14.71 -19.46 -20.84
N ASP A 206 -15.65 -18.52 -20.88
CA ASP A 206 -16.36 -18.15 -22.12
C ASP A 206 -15.38 -17.54 -23.15
N PRO A 207 -15.29 -18.08 -24.39
CA PRO A 207 -14.53 -17.52 -25.53
C PRO A 207 -14.65 -16.00 -25.76
N LYS A 208 -15.70 -15.36 -25.26
CA LYS A 208 -15.97 -13.91 -25.41
C LYS A 208 -15.61 -13.07 -24.18
N SER A 209 -15.14 -13.68 -23.10
CA SER A 209 -14.75 -12.98 -21.87
C SER A 209 -13.48 -12.13 -22.08
N GLU A 210 -13.40 -10.99 -21.38
CA GLU A 210 -12.13 -10.24 -21.27
C GLU A 210 -11.05 -11.04 -20.52
N LYS A 211 -11.45 -11.97 -19.65
CA LYS A 211 -10.53 -12.85 -18.89
C LYS A 211 -9.71 -13.75 -19.81
N ILE A 212 -10.26 -14.26 -20.92
CA ILE A 212 -9.48 -15.03 -21.90
C ILE A 212 -8.34 -14.20 -22.51
N LYS A 213 -8.58 -12.96 -22.93
CA LYS A 213 -7.51 -12.11 -23.47
C LYS A 213 -6.37 -11.91 -22.47
N MET A 214 -6.72 -11.76 -21.18
CA MET A 214 -5.74 -11.64 -20.10
C MET A 214 -4.98 -12.95 -19.85
N LEU A 215 -5.67 -14.10 -19.89
CA LEU A 215 -5.05 -15.43 -19.80
C LEU A 215 -4.11 -15.73 -20.99
N GLU A 216 -4.51 -15.38 -22.21
CA GLU A 216 -3.68 -15.53 -23.42
C GLU A 216 -2.42 -14.65 -23.36
N ALA A 217 -2.57 -13.37 -22.99
CA ALA A 217 -1.43 -12.47 -22.79
C ALA A 217 -0.50 -12.95 -21.67
N PHE A 218 -1.06 -13.50 -20.58
CA PHE A 218 -0.28 -14.08 -19.47
C PHE A 218 0.44 -15.37 -19.91
N LYS A 219 -0.20 -16.21 -20.74
CA LYS A 219 0.41 -17.39 -21.38
C LYS A 219 1.57 -17.03 -22.28
N GLU A 220 1.41 -16.00 -23.13
CA GLU A 220 2.49 -15.49 -23.98
C GLU A 220 3.67 -15.00 -23.12
N ALA A 221 3.39 -14.22 -22.07
CA ALA A 221 4.41 -13.71 -21.16
C ALA A 221 5.17 -14.83 -20.43
N ILE A 222 4.49 -15.83 -19.86
CA ILE A 222 5.16 -16.99 -19.25
C ILE A 222 5.98 -17.77 -20.29
N THR A 223 5.46 -17.96 -21.51
CA THR A 223 6.18 -18.69 -22.57
C THR A 223 7.43 -17.95 -23.04
N ARG A 224 7.41 -16.61 -23.05
CA ARG A 224 8.50 -15.74 -23.52
C ARG A 224 9.56 -15.45 -22.44
N GLU A 225 9.15 -15.30 -21.19
CA GLU A 225 9.99 -14.73 -20.11
C GLU A 225 10.19 -15.69 -18.94
N GLY A 226 9.29 -16.67 -18.75
CA GLY A 226 9.26 -17.58 -17.62
C GLY A 226 8.87 -16.92 -16.29
N PHE A 227 8.67 -17.73 -15.26
CA PHE A 227 8.56 -17.28 -13.87
C PHE A 227 9.95 -16.91 -13.30
N ARG A 228 10.54 -15.85 -13.84
CA ARG A 228 11.92 -15.42 -13.53
C ARG A 228 12.08 -14.95 -12.08
N VAL A 229 12.53 -15.84 -11.20
CA VAL A 229 13.01 -15.47 -9.86
C VAL A 229 14.44 -14.93 -9.98
N THR A 230 14.69 -13.77 -9.36
CA THR A 230 16.04 -13.18 -9.26
C THR A 230 16.57 -13.24 -7.83
N TYR A 231 17.88 -13.06 -7.64
CA TYR A 231 18.50 -12.98 -6.31
C TYR A 231 19.50 -11.83 -6.19
N GLY A 232 19.77 -11.43 -4.96
CA GLY A 232 20.85 -10.52 -4.57
C GLY A 232 21.56 -11.07 -3.34
N ILE A 233 22.88 -10.87 -3.24
CA ILE A 233 23.73 -11.42 -2.18
C ILE A 233 24.73 -10.38 -1.66
N THR A 234 24.94 -10.35 -0.35
CA THR A 234 25.97 -9.54 0.32
C THR A 234 26.53 -10.24 1.56
N GLU A 235 27.70 -9.82 2.01
CA GLU A 235 28.24 -10.13 3.34
C GLU A 235 27.78 -9.04 4.32
N ILE A 236 27.44 -9.41 5.55
CA ILE A 236 26.99 -8.46 6.59
C ILE A 236 28.23 -7.75 7.14
N GLY A 237 28.25 -6.43 6.97
CA GLY A 237 29.39 -5.58 7.34
C GLY A 237 29.78 -5.67 8.81
N THR A 238 31.06 -5.40 9.09
CA THR A 238 31.58 -5.23 10.45
C THR A 238 31.26 -3.83 10.97
N ALA A 239 30.77 -3.77 12.21
CA ALA A 239 30.70 -2.53 12.97
C ALA A 239 32.07 -1.82 12.98
N ASN A 240 32.07 -0.51 12.73
CA ASN A 240 33.30 0.30 12.74
C ASN A 240 33.83 0.53 14.16
N ASP A 241 32.99 0.39 15.19
CA ASP A 241 33.39 0.31 16.60
C ASP A 241 33.01 -1.07 17.18
N PRO A 242 33.92 -1.81 17.83
CA PRO A 242 33.56 -3.02 18.57
C PRO A 242 32.59 -2.80 19.75
N THR A 243 32.27 -1.56 20.15
CA THR A 243 31.14 -1.31 21.06
C THR A 243 29.77 -1.35 20.36
N ASP A 244 29.74 -1.25 19.03
CA ASP A 244 28.52 -1.33 18.22
C ASP A 244 28.17 -2.78 17.82
N GLU A 245 28.69 -3.79 18.53
CA GLU A 245 28.32 -5.21 18.37
C GLU A 245 26.82 -5.50 18.62
N GLU A 246 26.05 -4.52 19.13
CA GLU A 246 24.59 -4.55 19.23
C GLU A 246 23.84 -3.91 18.05
N ASP A 247 24.51 -3.26 17.10
CA ASP A 247 23.82 -2.57 16.02
C ASP A 247 23.29 -3.51 14.93
N MET A 248 22.00 -3.79 15.06
CA MET A 248 21.22 -4.60 14.14
C MET A 248 20.96 -3.88 12.79
N SER A 249 21.34 -2.60 12.65
CA SER A 249 21.24 -1.86 11.38
C SER A 249 22.05 -2.48 10.25
N HIS A 250 23.20 -3.12 10.54
CA HIS A 250 24.00 -3.79 9.51
C HIS A 250 23.25 -4.97 8.87
N ILE A 251 22.39 -5.66 9.62
CA ILE A 251 21.51 -6.70 9.09
C ILE A 251 20.45 -6.04 8.21
N GLU A 252 19.81 -4.97 8.66
CA GLU A 252 18.80 -4.22 7.91
C GLU A 252 19.35 -3.67 6.57
N LEU A 253 20.50 -3.01 6.59
CA LEU A 253 21.23 -2.53 5.43
C LEU A 253 21.56 -3.68 4.46
N SER A 254 21.98 -4.83 4.97
CA SER A 254 22.26 -6.01 4.14
C SER A 254 20.99 -6.60 3.49
N LEU A 255 19.85 -6.60 4.18
CA LEU A 255 18.56 -7.00 3.62
C LEU A 255 18.06 -6.02 2.56
N ALA A 256 18.22 -4.72 2.80
CA ALA A 256 17.97 -3.66 1.83
C ALA A 256 18.81 -3.87 0.56
N ILE A 257 20.13 -3.99 0.72
CA ILE A 257 21.11 -4.23 -0.35
C ILE A 257 20.79 -5.48 -1.17
N THR A 258 20.49 -6.62 -0.53
CA THR A 258 20.16 -7.85 -1.24
C THR A 258 18.83 -7.74 -2.00
N THR A 259 17.88 -6.96 -1.50
CA THR A 259 16.61 -6.68 -2.20
C THR A 259 16.84 -5.76 -3.41
N GLN A 260 17.61 -4.68 -3.25
CA GLN A 260 18.01 -3.76 -4.34
C GLN A 260 18.73 -4.48 -5.48
N THR A 261 19.76 -5.28 -5.15
CA THR A 261 20.52 -6.05 -6.14
C THR A 261 19.67 -7.11 -6.85
N ALA A 262 18.74 -7.76 -6.13
CA ALA A 262 17.74 -8.65 -6.73
C ALA A 262 16.75 -7.92 -7.66
N LEU A 263 16.44 -6.63 -7.42
CA LEU A 263 15.63 -5.79 -8.31
C LEU A 263 16.40 -5.42 -9.58
N MET A 264 17.67 -5.01 -9.44
CA MET A 264 18.53 -4.64 -10.57
C MET A 264 18.72 -5.81 -11.54
N ALA A 265 19.00 -7.01 -11.02
CA ALA A 265 19.17 -8.24 -11.82
C ALA A 265 17.95 -8.63 -12.69
N ARG A 266 16.77 -8.03 -12.48
CA ARG A 266 15.58 -8.26 -13.33
C ARG A 266 15.64 -7.51 -14.64
N ARG A 267 16.32 -6.38 -14.65
CA ARG A 267 16.49 -5.51 -15.82
C ARG A 267 17.44 -6.17 -16.82
N GLU A 268 18.47 -6.81 -16.28
CA GLU A 268 19.48 -7.58 -17.02
C GLU A 268 18.93 -8.97 -17.41
N LYS A 269 18.28 -9.08 -18.58
CA LYS A 269 17.64 -10.33 -19.06
C LYS A 269 18.55 -11.55 -19.12
N GLU A 270 19.87 -11.38 -19.11
CA GLU A 270 20.86 -12.45 -19.20
C GLU A 270 21.31 -13.00 -17.83
N GLN A 271 21.06 -12.28 -16.72
CA GLN A 271 21.57 -12.64 -15.38
C GLN A 271 20.45 -12.93 -14.37
N TYR A 272 20.63 -13.95 -13.53
CA TYR A 272 19.65 -14.28 -12.48
C TYR A 272 19.86 -13.53 -11.17
N GLY A 273 21.04 -12.98 -10.93
CA GLY A 273 21.30 -12.21 -9.72
C GLY A 273 22.54 -11.35 -9.83
N LYS A 274 22.72 -10.49 -8.83
CA LYS A 274 23.80 -9.50 -8.78
C LYS A 274 24.41 -9.47 -7.38
N VAL A 275 25.73 -9.35 -7.31
CA VAL A 275 26.45 -9.05 -6.05
C VAL A 275 26.38 -7.55 -5.82
N PHE A 276 26.30 -7.11 -4.56
CA PHE A 276 26.35 -5.68 -4.25
C PHE A 276 27.64 -5.04 -4.75
N ASN A 277 27.48 -3.95 -5.51
CA ASN A 277 28.54 -3.02 -5.87
C ASN A 277 27.99 -1.59 -5.68
N GLU A 278 28.66 -0.79 -4.87
CA GLU A 278 28.27 0.59 -4.59
C GLU A 278 28.34 1.47 -5.86
N GLU A 279 29.33 1.21 -6.73
CA GLU A 279 29.52 1.96 -7.98
C GLU A 279 28.37 1.72 -8.96
N ASP A 280 27.90 0.48 -9.10
CA ASP A 280 26.76 0.12 -9.96
C ASP A 280 25.48 0.84 -9.52
N ILE A 281 25.23 0.94 -8.21
CA ILE A 281 24.04 1.60 -7.67
C ILE A 281 24.15 3.12 -7.82
N LYS A 282 25.33 3.71 -7.54
CA LYS A 282 25.59 5.13 -7.82
C LYS A 282 25.41 5.46 -9.31
N SER A 283 25.83 4.57 -10.22
CA SER A 283 25.60 4.72 -11.66
C SER A 283 24.12 4.69 -12.03
N GLU A 284 23.35 3.75 -11.50
CA GLU A 284 21.89 3.68 -11.75
C GLU A 284 21.16 4.90 -11.17
N LEU A 285 21.46 5.34 -9.95
CA LEU A 285 20.86 6.54 -9.35
C LEU A 285 21.16 7.80 -10.18
N LYS A 286 22.35 7.87 -10.80
CA LYS A 286 22.73 8.92 -11.73
C LYS A 286 21.96 8.84 -13.05
N GLU A 287 21.85 7.67 -13.69
CA GLU A 287 21.03 7.47 -14.90
C GLU A 287 19.57 7.91 -14.70
N ILE A 288 19.00 7.62 -13.53
CA ILE A 288 17.63 8.02 -13.20
C ILE A 288 17.54 9.54 -13.02
N GLY A 289 18.57 10.17 -12.44
CA GLY A 289 18.68 11.64 -12.37
C GLY A 289 18.80 12.30 -13.75
N GLU A 290 19.55 11.67 -14.66
CA GLU A 290 19.68 12.09 -16.06
C GLU A 290 18.33 11.96 -16.80
N LEU A 291 17.62 10.83 -16.68
CA LEU A 291 16.28 10.63 -17.24
C LEU A 291 15.26 11.64 -16.70
N ARG A 292 15.32 11.97 -15.40
CA ARG A 292 14.47 13.02 -14.80
C ARG A 292 14.72 14.38 -15.43
N ASN A 293 15.99 14.74 -15.62
CA ASN A 293 16.38 15.99 -16.28
C ASN A 293 16.00 16.01 -17.76
N GLU A 294 16.06 14.85 -18.44
CA GLU A 294 15.56 14.68 -19.81
C GLU A 294 14.06 14.97 -19.89
N ILE A 295 13.24 14.36 -19.02
CA ILE A 295 11.78 14.62 -18.92
C ILE A 295 11.51 16.12 -18.71
N ILE A 296 12.19 16.75 -17.75
CA ILE A 296 12.06 18.20 -17.48
C ILE A 296 12.41 19.03 -18.73
N SER A 297 13.47 18.66 -19.46
CA SER A 297 13.90 19.38 -20.66
C SER A 297 12.94 19.23 -21.85
N LYS A 298 12.36 18.02 -22.05
CA LYS A 298 11.36 17.74 -23.09
C LYS A 298 10.06 18.53 -22.85
N LEU A 299 9.73 18.77 -21.58
CA LEU A 299 8.56 19.54 -21.15
C LEU A 299 8.73 21.07 -21.25
N GLY A 300 9.85 21.57 -21.79
CA GLY A 300 10.11 23.00 -21.95
C GLY A 300 10.83 23.67 -20.78
N GLY A 301 11.25 22.91 -19.77
CA GLY A 301 12.13 23.41 -18.72
C GLY A 301 13.50 23.81 -19.29
N ASN A 302 13.85 25.10 -19.20
CA ASN A 302 15.11 25.63 -19.70
C ASN A 302 16.32 24.83 -19.18
N ARG A 303 17.30 24.60 -20.07
CA ARG A 303 18.50 23.78 -19.80
C ARG A 303 19.22 24.21 -18.52
N PHE A 304 19.55 23.23 -17.68
CA PHE A 304 20.40 23.44 -16.50
C PHE A 304 21.82 23.82 -16.94
N ASN A 305 22.24 25.05 -16.63
CA ASN A 305 23.63 25.35 -16.32
C ASN A 305 23.72 25.57 -14.81
N ILE A 306 24.36 24.64 -14.10
CA ILE A 306 24.70 24.83 -12.69
C ILE A 306 25.93 25.74 -12.65
N GLY A 307 25.69 27.05 -12.51
CA GLY A 307 26.74 28.06 -12.43
C GLY A 307 26.31 29.24 -11.55
N ASP A 308 26.93 29.32 -10.38
CA ASP A 308 27.36 30.47 -9.55
C ASP A 308 26.51 31.75 -9.38
N ASP A 309 25.33 31.89 -9.97
CA ASP A 309 24.57 33.15 -9.88
C ASP A 309 23.68 33.24 -8.61
N LYS A 310 23.73 34.39 -7.93
CA LYS A 310 23.19 34.64 -6.59
C LYS A 310 21.72 35.08 -6.54
N SER A 311 20.99 34.98 -7.66
CA SER A 311 19.53 35.13 -7.64
C SER A 311 18.90 34.20 -6.59
N SER A 312 17.84 34.64 -5.92
CA SER A 312 17.21 33.83 -4.87
C SER A 312 16.81 32.44 -5.41
N VAL A 313 17.03 31.39 -4.60
CA VAL A 313 16.66 30.01 -4.96
C VAL A 313 15.19 29.94 -5.38
N GLN A 314 14.35 30.75 -4.74
CA GLN A 314 12.91 30.90 -4.98
C GLN A 314 12.58 31.47 -6.37
N GLU A 315 13.25 32.52 -6.86
CA GLU A 315 13.05 33.03 -8.23
C GLU A 315 13.50 32.02 -9.31
N LYS A 316 14.62 31.31 -9.06
CA LYS A 316 15.09 30.22 -9.93
C LYS A 316 14.10 29.04 -9.97
N LEU A 317 13.35 28.81 -8.90
CA LEU A 317 12.28 27.79 -8.83
C LEU A 317 10.97 28.27 -9.45
N GLN A 318 10.59 29.53 -9.27
CA GLN A 318 9.41 30.10 -9.88
C GLN A 318 9.52 30.10 -11.42
N LYS A 319 10.66 30.51 -11.98
CA LYS A 319 10.96 30.38 -13.42
C LYS A 319 11.09 28.93 -13.91
N LYS A 320 11.38 27.96 -13.03
CA LYS A 320 11.30 26.52 -13.36
C LYS A 320 9.85 26.03 -13.43
N LEU A 321 8.94 26.59 -12.63
CA LEU A 321 7.51 26.24 -12.60
C LEU A 321 6.72 26.85 -13.76
N GLU A 322 7.04 28.09 -14.15
CA GLU A 322 6.41 28.80 -15.28
C GLU A 322 6.56 28.05 -16.62
N GLY A 323 7.56 27.16 -16.74
CA GLY A 323 7.79 26.31 -17.92
C GLY A 323 7.28 24.87 -17.81
N ALA A 324 6.62 24.47 -16.73
CA ALA A 324 6.18 23.08 -16.54
C ALA A 324 4.89 22.77 -17.32
N GLN A 325 5.03 22.15 -18.50
CA GLN A 325 3.90 21.73 -19.34
C GLN A 325 2.87 20.84 -18.61
N LEU A 326 1.60 21.08 -18.91
CA LEU A 326 0.47 20.26 -18.45
C LEU A 326 0.33 19.01 -19.33
N LEU A 327 0.27 17.84 -18.70
CA LEU A 327 -0.13 16.60 -19.35
C LEU A 327 -1.66 16.50 -19.34
N TYR A 328 -2.30 16.44 -20.51
CA TYR A 328 -3.76 16.34 -20.60
C TYR A 328 -4.23 14.88 -20.67
N ASP A 329 -5.13 14.51 -19.75
CA ASP A 329 -5.79 13.21 -19.79
C ASP A 329 -6.86 13.12 -20.90
N GLN A 330 -7.39 11.92 -21.15
CA GLN A 330 -8.43 11.64 -22.13
C GLN A 330 -9.72 12.48 -21.95
N ASN A 331 -9.94 13.05 -20.76
CA ASN A 331 -11.09 13.91 -20.45
C ASN A 331 -10.78 15.40 -20.68
N GLY A 332 -9.54 15.76 -21.03
CA GLY A 332 -9.07 17.14 -21.16
C GLY A 332 -8.83 17.84 -19.81
N VAL A 333 -8.55 17.09 -18.74
CA VAL A 333 -8.01 17.62 -17.48
C VAL A 333 -6.50 17.72 -17.62
N GLY A 334 -5.94 18.90 -17.38
CA GLY A 334 -4.49 19.14 -17.43
C GLY A 334 -3.86 18.90 -16.07
N HIS A 335 -2.79 18.12 -16.02
CA HIS A 335 -2.06 17.75 -14.80
C HIS A 335 -0.65 18.35 -14.84
N LYS A 336 -0.25 19.12 -13.82
CA LYS A 336 1.15 19.54 -13.65
C LYS A 336 1.98 18.31 -13.30
N ILE A 337 3.07 18.06 -14.04
CA ILE A 337 3.86 16.83 -13.89
C ILE A 337 4.78 16.89 -12.67
N PHE A 338 5.36 18.06 -12.40
CA PHE A 338 6.13 18.34 -11.20
C PHE A 338 5.51 19.50 -10.43
N THR A 339 5.64 19.45 -9.10
CA THR A 339 5.24 20.47 -8.13
C THR A 339 6.44 20.85 -7.28
N VAL A 340 6.52 22.09 -6.82
CA VAL A 340 7.56 22.50 -5.85
C VAL A 340 7.07 22.23 -4.44
N THR A 341 7.88 21.54 -3.63
CA THR A 341 7.64 21.29 -2.21
C THR A 341 7.95 22.53 -1.37
N GLU A 342 7.54 22.52 -0.09
CA GLU A 342 7.89 23.59 0.87
C GLU A 342 9.41 23.81 0.99
N ASP A 343 10.20 22.73 0.94
CA ASP A 343 11.67 22.74 0.90
C ASP A 343 12.28 23.34 -0.39
N GLY A 344 11.46 23.73 -1.38
CA GLY A 344 11.93 24.21 -2.68
C GLY A 344 12.42 23.11 -3.64
N LEU A 345 12.12 21.84 -3.38
CA LEU A 345 12.48 20.73 -4.27
C LEU A 345 11.39 20.50 -5.32
N LEU A 346 11.77 20.03 -6.51
CA LEU A 346 10.81 19.57 -7.52
C LEU A 346 10.46 18.10 -7.24
N GLU A 347 9.19 17.83 -6.96
CA GLU A 347 8.64 16.50 -6.69
C GLU A 347 7.62 16.15 -7.79
N MET A 348 7.54 14.90 -8.20
CA MET A 348 6.51 14.48 -9.17
C MET A 348 5.11 14.53 -8.54
N ASN A 349 4.15 15.08 -9.28
CA ASN A 349 2.78 15.24 -8.82
C ASN A 349 2.13 13.89 -8.45
N THR A 350 1.45 13.85 -7.31
CA THR A 350 0.83 12.66 -6.72
C THR A 350 -0.16 11.98 -7.68
N ASP A 351 -0.98 12.74 -8.38
CA ASP A 351 -2.04 12.22 -9.26
C ASP A 351 -1.48 11.66 -10.57
N VAL A 352 -0.50 12.36 -11.17
CA VAL A 352 0.29 11.86 -12.30
C VAL A 352 0.99 10.56 -11.91
N MET A 353 1.73 10.55 -10.80
CA MET A 353 2.44 9.36 -10.33
C MET A 353 1.46 8.18 -10.08
N ARG A 354 0.32 8.43 -9.41
CA ARG A 354 -0.72 7.42 -9.15
C ARG A 354 -1.30 6.84 -10.43
N ALA A 355 -1.62 7.69 -11.41
CA ALA A 355 -2.27 7.30 -12.65
C ALA A 355 -1.31 6.57 -13.61
N VAL A 356 -0.06 7.05 -13.74
CA VAL A 356 0.95 6.41 -14.60
C VAL A 356 1.42 5.09 -14.00
N ARG A 357 1.68 5.02 -12.68
CA ARG A 357 2.06 3.76 -11.99
C ARG A 357 1.04 2.63 -12.17
N LYS A 358 -0.24 2.97 -12.35
CA LYS A 358 -1.35 2.02 -12.53
C LYS A 358 -1.70 1.78 -14.01
N ASP A 359 -0.90 2.29 -14.95
CA ASP A 359 -1.17 2.31 -16.40
C ASP A 359 -2.58 2.87 -16.74
N LYS A 360 -3.11 3.76 -15.87
CA LYS A 360 -4.43 4.40 -15.98
C LYS A 360 -4.39 5.74 -16.72
N PHE A 361 -3.23 6.41 -16.77
CA PHE A 361 -3.11 7.69 -17.46
C PHE A 361 -3.22 7.50 -18.98
N LYS A 362 -4.34 7.96 -19.56
CA LYS A 362 -4.61 7.88 -21.00
C LYS A 362 -4.61 9.28 -21.58
N LEU A 363 -3.86 9.49 -22.67
CA LEU A 363 -3.85 10.74 -23.44
C LEU A 363 -5.07 10.85 -24.36
N ARG A 364 -5.50 12.07 -24.68
CA ARG A 364 -6.41 12.33 -25.81
C ARG A 364 -5.73 11.92 -27.11
N ASP A 365 -6.50 11.46 -28.10
CA ASP A 365 -5.93 11.01 -29.38
C ASP A 365 -5.02 12.06 -30.05
N LYS A 366 -5.41 13.35 -30.00
CA LYS A 366 -4.62 14.47 -30.55
C LYS A 366 -3.30 14.74 -29.82
N ASP A 367 -3.15 14.26 -28.57
CA ASP A 367 -1.96 14.48 -27.74
C ASP A 367 -1.02 13.26 -27.74
N LYS A 368 -1.46 12.11 -28.26
CA LYS A 368 -0.70 10.84 -28.24
C LYS A 368 0.64 10.92 -28.97
N GLU A 369 0.72 11.66 -30.08
CA GLU A 369 1.95 11.79 -30.86
C GLU A 369 2.98 12.67 -30.13
N SER A 370 2.56 13.84 -29.64
CA SER A 370 3.44 14.80 -28.95
C SER A 370 3.85 14.36 -27.55
N PHE A 371 2.91 13.82 -26.76
CA PHE A 371 3.11 13.51 -25.34
C PHE A 371 3.24 12.01 -25.03
N GLY A 372 2.97 11.12 -26.00
CA GLY A 372 3.18 9.68 -25.84
C GLY A 372 4.61 9.29 -25.47
N PRO A 373 5.65 9.86 -26.12
CA PRO A 373 7.04 9.64 -25.72
C PRO A 373 7.31 10.09 -24.28
N VAL A 374 6.86 11.29 -23.91
CA VAL A 374 7.08 11.84 -22.56
C VAL A 374 6.35 11.02 -21.49
N LEU A 375 5.14 10.53 -21.78
CA LEU A 375 4.40 9.64 -20.89
C LEU A 375 5.12 8.29 -20.69
N ASN A 376 5.74 7.76 -21.75
CA ASN A 376 6.59 6.57 -21.65
C ASN A 376 7.85 6.83 -20.80
N ASP A 377 8.49 8.00 -20.96
CA ASP A 377 9.65 8.38 -20.14
C ASP A 377 9.26 8.51 -18.66
N ILE A 378 8.11 9.12 -18.35
CA ILE A 378 7.56 9.20 -16.97
C ILE A 378 7.27 7.80 -16.42
N ALA A 379 6.68 6.90 -17.23
CA ALA A 379 6.42 5.53 -16.81
C ALA A 379 7.72 4.74 -16.54
N GLN A 380 8.77 4.96 -17.35
CA GLN A 380 10.09 4.40 -17.10
C GLN A 380 10.72 4.98 -15.83
N TYR A 381 10.65 6.30 -15.65
CA TYR A 381 11.16 6.99 -14.45
C TYR A 381 10.51 6.44 -13.18
N ILE A 382 9.18 6.36 -13.10
CA ILE A 382 8.45 5.80 -11.95
C ILE A 382 8.85 4.34 -11.68
N ARG A 383 9.03 3.52 -12.73
CA ARG A 383 9.51 2.14 -12.60
C ARG A 383 10.96 2.07 -12.10
N ARG A 384 11.80 3.07 -12.42
CA ARG A 384 13.19 3.13 -11.97
C ARG A 384 13.36 3.70 -10.57
N VAL A 385 12.64 4.77 -10.18
CA VAL A 385 12.68 5.41 -8.83
C VAL A 385 12.52 4.41 -7.69
N ASN A 386 11.81 3.32 -7.94
CA ASN A 386 11.68 2.17 -7.07
C ASN A 386 12.99 1.35 -6.91
N VAL A 387 14.18 1.98 -6.96
CA VAL A 387 15.48 1.34 -6.65
C VAL A 387 15.47 0.84 -5.21
N PHE A 388 14.97 1.68 -4.30
CA PHE A 388 14.90 1.42 -2.87
C PHE A 388 13.65 0.60 -2.44
N ASP A 389 13.04 -0.23 -3.30
CA ASP A 389 11.78 -0.99 -3.00
C ASP A 389 11.95 -2.00 -1.86
N ILE A 390 11.90 -1.47 -0.64
CA ILE A 390 12.15 -2.15 0.62
C ILE A 390 10.91 -1.92 1.50
N MET A 391 10.06 -2.93 1.58
CA MET A 391 8.94 -2.97 2.51
C MET A 391 9.45 -3.41 3.88
N LYS A 392 9.79 -2.45 4.73
CA LYS A 392 10.38 -2.75 6.04
C LYS A 392 9.35 -3.21 7.09
N PRO A 393 9.73 -4.13 8.00
CA PRO A 393 8.91 -4.47 9.15
C PRO A 393 9.04 -3.45 10.30
N PHE A 394 10.19 -2.79 10.42
CA PHE A 394 10.54 -1.78 11.44
C PHE A 394 11.18 -0.58 10.77
N THR A 395 11.13 0.58 11.42
CA THR A 395 11.99 1.71 11.03
C THR A 395 13.41 1.48 11.54
N HIS A 396 14.40 2.16 10.96
CA HIS A 396 15.77 2.12 11.45
C HIS A 396 15.85 2.49 12.94
N ASN A 397 15.13 3.54 13.36
CA ASN A 397 15.11 4.01 14.75
C ASN A 397 14.54 2.96 15.74
N GLU A 398 13.66 2.06 15.28
CA GLU A 398 13.12 0.96 16.09
C GLU A 398 14.12 -0.18 16.30
N ILE A 399 15.10 -0.29 15.39
CA ILE A 399 16.15 -1.30 15.37
C ILE A 399 17.38 -0.79 16.15
N SER A 400 17.83 0.44 15.86
CA SER A 400 18.98 1.09 16.53
C SER A 400 18.70 1.58 17.96
N GLY A 401 17.46 1.44 18.43
CA GLY A 401 17.12 1.59 19.85
C GLY A 401 16.96 3.03 20.33
N ASP A 402 16.54 3.97 19.46
CA ASP A 402 16.25 5.34 19.91
C ASP A 402 15.09 5.33 20.93
N LYS A 403 15.37 5.86 22.12
CA LYS A 403 14.63 5.61 23.38
C LYS A 403 13.19 6.12 23.42
N LYS A 404 12.70 6.71 22.33
CA LYS A 404 11.38 7.35 22.25
C LYS A 404 10.27 6.44 21.73
N ILE A 405 10.56 5.25 21.20
CA ILE A 405 9.56 4.50 20.42
C ILE A 405 8.71 3.50 21.24
N ARG A 406 9.14 3.02 22.42
CA ARG A 406 8.26 2.38 23.44
C ARG A 406 8.94 2.22 24.80
N ASP A 407 8.15 2.26 25.87
CA ASP A 407 8.54 2.16 27.29
C ASP A 407 9.08 0.77 27.75
N SER A 408 9.67 -0.05 26.86
CA SER A 408 10.21 -1.36 27.25
C SER A 408 11.66 -1.24 27.73
N GLU A 409 11.96 -1.70 28.95
CA GLU A 409 13.33 -1.77 29.51
C GLU A 409 14.30 -2.64 28.67
N MET A 410 13.78 -3.46 27.76
CA MET A 410 14.52 -4.42 26.94
C MET A 410 14.79 -3.89 25.52
N SER A 411 16.03 -4.01 25.06
CA SER A 411 16.44 -3.66 23.69
C SER A 411 15.77 -4.51 22.62
N PHE A 412 15.78 -4.06 21.35
CA PHE A 412 15.21 -4.84 20.23
C PHE A 412 15.81 -6.26 20.17
N ARG A 413 17.15 -6.36 20.24
CA ARG A 413 17.89 -7.63 20.27
C ARG A 413 17.50 -8.50 21.47
N GLY A 414 17.34 -7.90 22.65
CA GLY A 414 16.85 -8.60 23.84
C GLY A 414 15.47 -9.24 23.62
N ARG A 415 14.52 -8.51 22.99
CA ARG A 415 13.19 -9.04 22.66
C ARG A 415 13.25 -10.19 21.64
N MET A 416 14.15 -10.12 20.67
CA MET A 416 14.35 -11.22 19.70
C MET A 416 14.93 -12.47 20.37
N GLN A 417 15.89 -12.29 21.28
CA GLN A 417 16.49 -13.40 22.04
C GLN A 417 15.51 -14.02 23.05
N GLU A 418 14.64 -13.22 23.69
CA GLU A 418 13.51 -13.70 24.50
C GLU A 418 12.60 -14.63 23.67
N GLN A 419 12.17 -14.17 22.48
CA GLN A 419 11.29 -14.93 21.58
C GLN A 419 11.92 -16.26 21.17
N LYS A 420 13.19 -16.26 20.77
CA LYS A 420 13.92 -17.49 20.44
C LYS A 420 14.02 -18.46 21.62
N THR A 421 14.33 -17.94 22.82
CA THR A 421 14.43 -18.77 24.02
C THR A 421 13.08 -19.44 24.34
N ILE A 422 11.97 -18.72 24.21
CA ILE A 422 10.61 -19.27 24.40
C ILE A 422 10.26 -20.29 23.31
N ALA A 423 10.69 -20.09 22.06
CA ALA A 423 10.47 -21.03 20.98
C ALA A 423 11.30 -22.33 21.14
N ASP A 424 12.57 -22.24 21.54
CA ASP A 424 13.50 -23.36 21.70
C ASP A 424 13.05 -24.30 22.85
N LYS A 425 12.95 -23.79 24.09
CA LYS A 425 11.63 -23.71 24.75
C LYS A 425 10.60 -24.80 24.43
N ILE A 426 9.54 -24.32 23.77
CA ILE A 426 8.38 -25.08 23.34
C ILE A 426 8.78 -26.27 22.46
N LEU A 427 9.72 -26.09 21.53
CA LEU A 427 10.13 -27.14 20.59
C LEU A 427 10.76 -28.35 21.29
N ASN A 428 11.65 -28.09 22.26
CA ASN A 428 12.39 -29.10 23.01
C ASN A 428 11.58 -29.78 24.12
N LYS A 429 10.34 -29.34 24.39
CA LYS A 429 9.53 -29.74 25.54
C LYS A 429 10.23 -29.40 26.88
N GLU A 430 10.87 -28.24 26.95
CA GLU A 430 11.38 -27.68 28.21
C GLU A 430 10.27 -26.96 28.98
N GLU A 431 10.39 -26.88 30.32
CA GLU A 431 9.38 -26.25 31.16
C GLU A 431 9.42 -24.71 31.00
N LEU A 432 8.28 -24.13 30.63
CA LEU A 432 8.09 -22.69 30.63
C LEU A 432 7.70 -22.22 32.03
N THR A 433 8.35 -21.17 32.53
CA THR A 433 7.85 -20.45 33.70
C THR A 433 6.49 -19.81 33.40
N GLN A 434 5.69 -19.51 34.42
CA GLN A 434 4.40 -18.83 34.25
C GLN A 434 4.51 -17.50 33.47
N GLY A 435 5.64 -16.78 33.63
CA GLY A 435 5.94 -15.58 32.85
C GLY A 435 6.19 -15.89 31.37
N GLU A 436 7.01 -16.90 31.06
CA GLU A 436 7.29 -17.32 29.68
C GLU A 436 6.06 -17.92 28.98
N ALA A 437 5.23 -18.69 29.68
CA ALA A 437 3.98 -19.23 29.14
C ALA A 437 3.01 -18.10 28.76
N LYS A 438 2.76 -17.15 29.67
CA LYS A 438 1.98 -15.94 29.37
C LYS A 438 2.59 -15.15 28.21
N ARG A 439 3.91 -15.03 28.16
CA ARG A 439 4.62 -14.31 27.10
C ARG A 439 4.47 -15.00 25.74
N ALA A 440 4.51 -16.32 25.68
CA ALA A 440 4.24 -17.11 24.48
C ALA A 440 2.81 -16.87 23.95
N VAL A 441 1.82 -16.87 24.85
CA VAL A 441 0.41 -16.55 24.53
C VAL A 441 0.27 -15.10 24.02
N GLU A 442 0.93 -14.13 24.67
CA GLU A 442 0.95 -12.74 24.20
C GLU A 442 1.58 -12.57 22.81
N LEU A 443 2.63 -13.35 22.50
CA LEU A 443 3.29 -13.34 21.19
C LEU A 443 2.36 -13.92 20.12
N LEU A 444 1.87 -15.15 20.31
CA LEU A 444 0.95 -15.82 19.36
C LEU A 444 -0.35 -15.04 19.14
N GLY A 445 -0.81 -14.30 20.17
CA GLY A 445 -2.03 -13.48 20.09
C GLY A 445 -1.87 -12.16 19.35
N ARG A 446 -0.65 -11.69 19.07
CA ARG A 446 -0.39 -10.36 18.47
C ARG A 446 0.05 -10.45 17.01
N ALA A 447 -0.25 -9.39 16.25
CA ALA A 447 0.22 -9.25 14.88
C ALA A 447 1.75 -9.11 14.84
N PRO A 448 2.48 -9.84 13.98
CA PRO A 448 3.95 -9.81 13.87
C PRO A 448 4.62 -8.45 13.63
N LYS A 449 3.85 -7.38 13.38
CA LYS A 449 4.32 -6.03 13.04
C LYS A 449 3.60 -4.92 13.82
N ASN A 450 2.70 -5.26 14.76
CA ASN A 450 2.03 -4.28 15.61
C ASN A 450 1.49 -4.91 16.90
N GLU A 451 2.03 -4.50 18.04
CA GLU A 451 1.63 -4.99 19.38
C GLU A 451 0.17 -4.64 19.74
N PHE A 452 -0.42 -3.63 19.10
CA PHE A 452 -1.82 -3.24 19.31
C PHE A 452 -2.81 -4.09 18.53
N CYS A 453 -2.34 -4.93 17.61
CA CYS A 453 -3.20 -5.71 16.74
C CYS A 453 -3.17 -7.21 17.05
N THR A 454 -4.28 -7.88 16.83
CA THR A 454 -4.38 -9.34 17.00
C THR A 454 -3.71 -10.07 15.84
N SER A 455 -3.18 -11.26 16.08
CA SER A 455 -2.72 -12.14 14.99
C SER A 455 -3.91 -12.52 14.09
N GLU A 456 -3.63 -12.86 12.83
CA GLU A 456 -4.68 -13.22 11.86
C GLU A 456 -5.53 -14.40 12.36
N ALA A 457 -4.87 -15.41 12.93
CA ALA A 457 -5.55 -16.58 13.49
C ALA A 457 -6.52 -16.20 14.63
N ILE A 458 -6.11 -15.32 15.54
CA ILE A 458 -6.98 -14.83 16.62
C ILE A 458 -8.12 -13.96 16.08
N PHE A 459 -7.85 -13.08 15.11
CA PHE A 459 -8.92 -12.28 14.49
C PHE A 459 -10.00 -13.18 13.87
N ASN A 460 -9.61 -14.18 13.07
CA ASN A 460 -10.53 -15.10 12.42
C ASN A 460 -11.26 -15.98 13.46
N ALA A 461 -10.54 -16.59 14.40
CA ALA A 461 -11.11 -17.51 15.39
C ALA A 461 -12.07 -16.82 16.39
N GLU A 462 -11.78 -15.58 16.81
CA GLU A 462 -12.64 -14.84 17.75
C GLU A 462 -13.81 -14.12 17.05
N SER A 463 -13.63 -13.57 15.84
CA SER A 463 -14.72 -12.88 15.12
C SER A 463 -15.83 -13.84 14.65
N LEU A 464 -15.52 -15.13 14.48
CA LEU A 464 -16.48 -16.21 14.30
C LEU A 464 -17.42 -16.42 15.51
N LYS A 465 -17.05 -15.95 16.70
CA LYS A 465 -17.85 -16.07 17.94
C LYS A 465 -18.75 -14.85 18.19
N ILE A 466 -18.53 -13.75 17.48
CA ILE A 466 -19.36 -12.54 17.61
C ILE A 466 -20.67 -12.74 16.84
N ASN A 467 -21.82 -12.75 17.51
CA ASN A 467 -23.11 -13.01 16.84
C ASN A 467 -23.43 -11.90 15.80
N LYS A 468 -23.45 -10.64 16.23
CA LYS A 468 -23.62 -9.46 15.35
C LYS A 468 -22.29 -8.77 15.12
N CYS A 469 -21.55 -9.20 14.11
CA CYS A 469 -20.25 -8.62 13.81
C CYS A 469 -20.37 -7.47 12.80
N THR A 470 -19.74 -6.31 13.07
CA THR A 470 -19.42 -5.33 12.01
C THR A 470 -17.93 -5.37 11.77
N ASP A 471 -17.53 -5.65 10.54
CA ASP A 471 -16.16 -5.50 10.07
C ASP A 471 -15.99 -4.11 9.45
N ILE A 472 -15.11 -3.30 10.04
CA ILE A 472 -14.66 -2.02 9.46
C ILE A 472 -13.26 -2.25 8.89
N SER A 473 -13.12 -2.15 7.57
CA SER A 473 -11.82 -2.17 6.90
C SER A 473 -11.38 -0.76 6.51
N LEU A 474 -10.14 -0.42 6.85
CA LEU A 474 -9.46 0.83 6.50
C LEU A 474 -8.33 0.50 5.51
N ASP A 475 -8.35 1.13 4.33
CA ASP A 475 -7.34 0.99 3.27
C ASP A 475 -6.60 2.33 3.12
N ARG A 476 -5.31 2.38 3.48
CA ARG A 476 -4.53 3.61 3.54
C ARG A 476 -4.41 4.24 2.16
N LEU A 477 -4.82 5.50 2.03
CA LEU A 477 -4.69 6.21 0.76
C LEU A 477 -3.22 6.39 0.38
N ASP A 478 -2.94 6.10 -0.89
CA ASP A 478 -1.72 6.46 -1.62
C ASP A 478 -0.38 5.98 -1.04
N LEU A 479 -0.38 4.97 -0.16
CA LEU A 479 0.82 4.41 0.47
C LEU A 479 2.01 4.18 -0.49
N GLY A 480 1.77 3.52 -1.62
CA GLY A 480 2.81 3.25 -2.62
C GLY A 480 3.09 4.40 -3.60
N VAL A 481 2.47 5.56 -3.42
CA VAL A 481 2.87 6.85 -4.05
C VAL A 481 3.70 7.64 -3.05
N ASP A 482 3.30 7.67 -1.78
CA ASP A 482 4.10 8.22 -0.67
C ASP A 482 5.49 7.54 -0.60
N LEU A 483 5.55 6.22 -0.77
CA LEU A 483 6.79 5.45 -0.83
C LEU A 483 7.70 5.86 -2.00
N LEU A 484 7.13 6.07 -3.19
CA LEU A 484 7.89 6.50 -4.36
C LEU A 484 8.40 7.93 -4.23
N LYS A 485 7.64 8.81 -3.57
CA LYS A 485 8.08 10.18 -3.22
C LYS A 485 9.21 10.18 -2.20
N GLU A 486 9.13 9.30 -1.18
CA GLU A 486 10.22 9.10 -0.23
C GLU A 486 11.51 8.65 -0.94
N PHE A 487 11.41 7.70 -1.86
CA PHE A 487 12.54 7.24 -2.66
C PHE A 487 13.06 8.29 -3.65
N GLU A 488 12.19 9.06 -4.32
CA GLU A 488 12.58 10.20 -5.17
C GLU A 488 13.33 11.28 -4.38
N LYS A 489 12.96 11.53 -3.12
CA LYS A 489 13.69 12.46 -2.24
C LYS A 489 15.05 11.89 -1.84
N LEU A 490 15.09 10.64 -1.35
CA LEU A 490 16.35 10.00 -0.92
C LEU A 490 17.36 9.87 -2.08
N GLN A 491 16.90 9.51 -3.28
CA GLN A 491 17.75 9.51 -4.47
C GLN A 491 18.34 10.89 -4.74
N GLN A 492 17.54 11.96 -4.71
CA GLN A 492 18.03 13.32 -4.93
C GLN A 492 19.06 13.72 -3.85
N GLU A 493 18.84 13.31 -2.60
CA GLU A 493 19.80 13.57 -1.50
C GLU A 493 21.15 12.85 -1.71
N VAL A 494 21.14 11.63 -2.25
CA VAL A 494 22.36 10.86 -2.60
C VAL A 494 23.07 11.43 -3.83
N VAL A 495 22.33 11.74 -4.91
CA VAL A 495 22.90 12.30 -6.15
C VAL A 495 23.50 13.70 -5.94
N ASN A 496 22.96 14.47 -4.99
CA ASN A 496 23.51 15.77 -4.59
C ASN A 496 24.59 15.68 -3.49
N GLU A 497 25.05 14.48 -3.13
CA GLU A 497 26.06 14.22 -2.08
C GLU A 497 25.70 14.74 -0.67
N THR A 498 24.41 15.01 -0.43
CA THR A 498 23.89 15.49 0.88
C THR A 498 23.61 14.35 1.87
N LYS A 499 23.61 13.10 1.41
CA LYS A 499 23.41 11.89 2.20
C LYS A 499 24.18 10.70 1.60
N GLY A 500 24.72 9.82 2.44
CA GLY A 500 25.37 8.59 1.99
C GLY A 500 24.39 7.58 1.39
N LEU A 501 24.85 6.72 0.48
CA LEU A 501 24.00 5.66 -0.10
C LEU A 501 23.58 4.64 0.96
N GLU A 502 24.47 4.33 1.90
CA GLU A 502 24.21 3.43 3.02
C GLU A 502 23.12 4.03 3.92
N ASP A 503 23.30 5.27 4.42
CA ASP A 503 22.28 6.01 5.19
C ASP A 503 20.92 6.04 4.50
N ALA A 504 20.90 6.38 3.20
CA ALA A 504 19.67 6.46 2.41
C ALA A 504 18.98 5.10 2.27
N SER A 505 19.73 4.02 2.08
CA SER A 505 19.21 2.65 2.05
C SER A 505 18.68 2.22 3.42
N THR A 506 19.40 2.58 4.48
CA THR A 506 19.09 2.26 5.87
C THR A 506 17.86 3.01 6.38
N ILE A 507 17.43 4.13 5.79
CA ILE A 507 16.18 4.83 6.18
C ILE A 507 15.04 4.72 5.14
N ALA A 508 15.26 4.03 4.01
CA ALA A 508 14.28 3.97 2.93
C ALA A 508 12.99 3.24 3.34
N GLY A 509 11.85 3.96 3.29
CA GLY A 509 10.54 3.40 3.64
C GLY A 509 10.18 3.55 5.11
N ASP A 510 11.03 4.20 5.91
CA ASP A 510 10.78 4.46 7.33
C ASP A 510 9.57 5.38 7.51
N LYS A 511 9.38 6.41 6.67
CA LYS A 511 8.23 7.31 6.80
C LYS A 511 6.92 6.59 6.52
N VAL A 512 6.90 5.75 5.48
CA VAL A 512 5.74 4.92 5.15
C VAL A 512 5.44 3.90 6.25
N THR A 513 6.47 3.29 6.83
CA THR A 513 6.34 2.33 7.93
C THR A 513 5.81 3.01 9.21
N ALA A 514 6.35 4.19 9.56
CA ALA A 514 5.87 5.01 10.67
C ALA A 514 4.42 5.48 10.43
N SER A 515 4.10 6.01 9.25
CA SER A 515 2.73 6.47 8.93
C SER A 515 1.69 5.35 9.04
N MET A 516 2.05 4.11 8.70
CA MET A 516 1.18 2.94 8.92
C MET A 516 1.02 2.58 10.40
N ARG A 517 2.02 2.82 11.26
CA ARG A 517 1.90 2.68 12.72
C ARG A 517 1.01 3.78 13.28
N ASP A 518 1.25 5.04 12.92
CA ASP A 518 0.43 6.19 13.29
C ASP A 518 -1.05 5.99 12.93
N MET A 519 -1.33 5.51 11.70
CA MET A 519 -2.68 5.20 11.24
C MET A 519 -3.38 4.18 12.16
N ARG A 520 -2.66 3.12 12.56
CA ARG A 520 -3.19 2.05 13.44
C ARG A 520 -3.35 2.54 14.88
N GLU A 521 -2.42 3.34 15.39
CA GLU A 521 -2.50 3.95 16.73
C GLU A 521 -3.63 4.97 16.84
N VAL A 522 -3.80 5.83 15.83
CA VAL A 522 -4.94 6.75 15.71
C VAL A 522 -6.24 5.97 15.68
N ALA A 523 -6.36 4.94 14.83
CA ALA A 523 -7.55 4.10 14.80
C ALA A 523 -7.84 3.52 16.19
N PHE A 524 -6.90 2.76 16.76
CA PHE A 524 -6.99 2.14 18.09
C PHE A 524 -7.40 3.14 19.20
N LYS A 525 -6.92 4.38 19.14
CA LYS A 525 -7.31 5.46 20.05
C LYS A 525 -8.76 5.88 19.89
N GLU A 526 -9.25 6.10 18.67
CA GLU A 526 -10.65 6.42 18.41
C GLU A 526 -11.58 5.28 18.83
N PHE A 527 -11.18 4.02 18.58
CA PHE A 527 -11.89 2.83 19.08
C PHE A 527 -11.97 2.82 20.60
N LYS A 528 -10.86 3.00 21.32
CA LYS A 528 -10.87 3.03 22.80
C LYS A 528 -11.67 4.19 23.39
N GLN A 529 -11.79 5.32 22.69
CA GLN A 529 -12.59 6.46 23.14
C GLN A 529 -14.10 6.17 23.05
N LEU A 530 -14.54 5.50 21.99
CA LEU A 530 -15.96 5.20 21.77
C LEU A 530 -16.38 3.88 22.45
N LEU A 531 -15.50 2.89 22.49
CA LEU A 531 -15.77 1.52 22.99
C LEU A 531 -14.81 1.09 24.13
N PRO A 532 -14.71 1.84 25.25
CA PRO A 532 -13.70 1.60 26.30
C PRO A 532 -13.86 0.28 27.09
N LYS A 533 -14.96 -0.45 26.89
CA LYS A 533 -15.30 -1.71 27.60
C LYS A 533 -15.26 -2.95 26.69
N GLU A 534 -15.07 -2.78 25.39
CA GLU A 534 -15.07 -3.87 24.42
C GLU A 534 -13.65 -4.34 24.12
N ALA A 535 -13.46 -5.65 23.99
CA ALA A 535 -12.28 -6.22 23.34
C ALA A 535 -12.53 -6.21 21.83
N PHE A 536 -11.94 -5.24 21.13
CA PHE A 536 -12.00 -5.16 19.66
C PHE A 536 -10.89 -6.02 19.04
N LEU A 537 -11.23 -6.80 18.01
CA LEU A 537 -10.28 -7.61 17.26
C LEU A 537 -9.78 -6.81 16.07
N THR A 538 -8.49 -6.87 15.75
CA THR A 538 -7.90 -6.08 14.66
C THR A 538 -6.92 -6.91 13.82
N LEU A 539 -7.22 -7.05 12.54
CA LEU A 539 -6.39 -7.69 11.53
C LEU A 539 -5.59 -6.64 10.76
N VAL A 540 -4.28 -6.83 10.69
CA VAL A 540 -3.38 -5.94 9.91
C VAL A 540 -3.01 -6.62 8.59
N GLY A 541 -3.41 -5.99 7.49
CA GLY A 541 -2.95 -6.31 6.14
C GLY A 541 -1.66 -5.54 5.78
N GLY A 542 -1.39 -5.42 4.48
CA GLY A 542 -0.26 -4.63 3.97
C GLY A 542 -0.47 -3.12 4.19
N ASP A 543 -1.32 -2.55 3.35
CA ASP A 543 -1.87 -1.18 3.40
C ASP A 543 -3.21 -1.10 4.17
N GLU A 544 -3.71 -2.23 4.67
CA GLU A 544 -5.06 -2.35 5.24
C GLU A 544 -5.07 -2.64 6.76
N LEU A 545 -6.16 -2.25 7.43
CA LEU A 545 -6.49 -2.56 8.82
C LEU A 545 -7.98 -2.91 8.91
N THR A 546 -8.32 -4.14 9.25
CA THR A 546 -9.71 -4.59 9.44
C THR A 546 -10.01 -4.80 10.92
N ILE A 547 -11.20 -4.42 11.36
CA ILE A 547 -11.57 -4.31 12.77
C ILE A 547 -12.97 -4.90 12.96
N ALA A 548 -13.09 -5.92 13.80
CA ALA A 548 -14.35 -6.59 14.10
C ALA A 548 -14.94 -6.04 15.41
N ILE A 549 -16.19 -5.58 15.34
CA ILE A 549 -16.95 -4.97 16.44
C ILE A 549 -18.15 -5.85 16.79
N ASN A 550 -18.48 -5.97 18.08
CA ASN A 550 -19.71 -6.61 18.52
C ASN A 550 -20.87 -5.59 18.59
N ASN A 551 -21.77 -5.63 17.60
CA ASN A 551 -22.91 -4.72 17.55
C ASN A 551 -23.94 -4.94 18.67
N ASP A 552 -23.85 -6.02 19.46
CA ASP A 552 -24.74 -6.22 20.62
C ASP A 552 -24.60 -5.11 21.67
N ASN A 553 -23.45 -4.43 21.72
CA ASN A 553 -23.14 -3.40 22.71
C ASN A 553 -22.94 -1.98 22.09
N VAL A 554 -23.15 -1.82 20.78
CA VAL A 554 -22.81 -0.58 20.06
C VAL A 554 -23.95 -0.11 19.17
N THR A 555 -24.33 1.16 19.27
CA THR A 555 -25.37 1.74 18.43
C THR A 555 -24.84 2.11 17.03
N GLU A 556 -25.73 2.10 16.04
CA GLU A 556 -25.36 2.50 14.67
C GLU A 556 -24.76 3.91 14.60
N LYS A 557 -25.28 4.85 15.41
CA LYS A 557 -24.77 6.23 15.50
C LYS A 557 -23.33 6.29 16.05
N GLU A 558 -22.97 5.43 17.00
CA GLU A 558 -21.59 5.34 17.50
C GLU A 558 -20.66 4.79 16.41
N ILE A 559 -21.12 3.82 15.63
CA ILE A 559 -20.39 3.31 14.45
C ILE A 559 -20.25 4.40 13.37
N GLU A 560 -21.29 5.18 13.08
CA GLU A 560 -21.20 6.32 12.14
C GLU A 560 -20.21 7.39 12.61
N THR A 561 -20.22 7.72 13.91
CA THR A 561 -19.30 8.69 14.52
C THR A 561 -17.86 8.19 14.44
N LEU A 562 -17.64 6.91 14.73
CA LEU A 562 -16.35 6.23 14.57
C LEU A 562 -15.87 6.28 13.11
N LEU A 563 -16.71 5.90 12.15
CA LEU A 563 -16.38 5.92 10.72
C LEU A 563 -15.98 7.32 10.24
N PHE A 564 -16.70 8.37 10.67
CA PHE A 564 -16.37 9.75 10.37
C PHE A 564 -14.99 10.14 10.93
N ASN A 565 -14.77 9.91 12.23
CA ASN A 565 -13.50 10.24 12.91
C ASN A 565 -12.31 9.50 12.26
N LEU A 566 -12.47 8.21 11.96
CA LEU A 566 -11.45 7.43 11.29
C LEU A 566 -11.16 8.00 9.89
N GLN A 567 -12.18 8.35 9.11
CA GLN A 567 -11.98 8.87 7.75
C GLN A 567 -11.21 10.21 7.77
N GLU A 568 -11.56 11.09 8.69
CA GLU A 568 -10.90 12.39 8.87
C GLU A 568 -9.44 12.24 9.35
N LYS A 569 -9.19 11.39 10.35
CA LYS A 569 -7.90 11.34 11.07
C LYS A 569 -6.88 10.35 10.49
N THR A 570 -7.32 9.32 9.76
CA THR A 570 -6.41 8.28 9.22
C THR A 570 -6.03 8.48 7.75
N ASN A 571 -6.76 9.35 7.02
CA ASN A 571 -6.63 9.51 5.55
C ASN A 571 -6.66 8.14 4.83
N SER A 572 -7.73 7.39 5.08
CA SER A 572 -7.96 6.04 4.55
C SER A 572 -9.31 5.96 3.84
N ARG A 573 -9.43 5.05 2.88
CA ARG A 573 -10.76 4.56 2.43
C ARG A 573 -11.31 3.70 3.56
N ILE A 574 -12.61 3.78 3.81
CA ILE A 574 -13.25 2.98 4.86
C ILE A 574 -14.44 2.22 4.29
N VAL A 575 -14.53 0.95 4.65
CA VAL A 575 -15.58 0.01 4.22
C VAL A 575 -16.22 -0.59 5.47
N LYS A 576 -17.52 -0.34 5.68
CA LYS A 576 -18.34 -0.98 6.71
C LYS A 576 -19.03 -2.21 6.11
N THR A 577 -18.80 -3.38 6.68
CA THR A 577 -19.53 -4.61 6.34
C THR A 577 -20.24 -5.13 7.58
N ILE A 578 -21.55 -5.33 7.49
CA ILE A 578 -22.38 -5.77 8.62
C ILE A 578 -22.75 -7.24 8.42
N ILE A 579 -22.51 -8.05 9.46
CA ILE A 579 -22.97 -9.42 9.60
C ILE A 579 -24.05 -9.44 10.69
N THR A 580 -25.30 -9.67 10.29
CA THR A 580 -26.47 -9.65 11.20
C THR A 580 -26.90 -11.06 11.62
N ASP A 581 -27.63 -11.18 12.73
CA ASP A 581 -28.27 -12.43 13.18
C ASP A 581 -29.07 -13.11 12.05
N THR A 582 -29.73 -12.35 11.18
CA THR A 582 -30.49 -12.86 10.03
C THR A 582 -29.62 -13.52 8.94
N MET A 583 -28.29 -13.38 9.02
CA MET A 583 -27.31 -14.09 8.20
C MET A 583 -26.53 -15.16 9.00
N ARG A 584 -26.74 -15.22 10.32
CA ARG A 584 -26.14 -16.18 11.27
C ARG A 584 -27.25 -16.71 12.19
N ASP A 585 -28.30 -17.31 11.60
CA ASP A 585 -29.55 -17.56 12.32
C ASP A 585 -29.32 -18.55 13.49
N SER A 586 -29.48 -18.03 14.70
CA SER A 586 -28.63 -18.40 15.85
C SER A 586 -29.05 -19.69 16.58
N THR A 587 -29.85 -20.54 15.94
CA THR A 587 -30.43 -21.75 16.54
C THR A 587 -30.25 -23.04 15.72
N GLY A 588 -29.67 -22.99 14.51
CA GLY A 588 -29.61 -24.16 13.61
C GLY A 588 -28.31 -24.40 12.83
N HIS A 589 -27.36 -23.48 12.81
CA HIS A 589 -26.18 -23.59 11.94
C HIS A 589 -25.03 -24.43 12.54
N SER A 590 -24.46 -25.34 11.74
CA SER A 590 -23.20 -26.01 12.07
C SER A 590 -22.05 -25.02 12.19
N ALA A 591 -20.93 -25.44 12.81
CA ALA A 591 -19.73 -24.61 12.86
C ALA A 591 -19.22 -24.26 11.44
N GLU A 592 -19.33 -25.18 10.49
CA GLU A 592 -18.96 -24.99 9.08
C GLU A 592 -19.79 -23.90 8.40
N GLN A 593 -21.11 -23.86 8.65
CA GLN A 593 -21.95 -22.81 8.05
C GLN A 593 -21.56 -21.42 8.57
N ARG A 594 -21.28 -21.27 9.87
CA ARG A 594 -20.77 -19.99 10.43
C ARG A 594 -19.43 -19.58 9.81
N LYS A 595 -18.54 -20.54 9.52
CA LYS A 595 -17.30 -20.31 8.77
C LYS A 595 -17.60 -19.78 7.36
N LEU A 596 -18.57 -20.35 6.64
CA LEU A 596 -19.00 -19.85 5.32
C LEU A 596 -19.60 -18.45 5.36
N ASP A 597 -20.47 -18.15 6.34
CA ASP A 597 -21.12 -16.83 6.46
C ASP A 597 -20.09 -15.72 6.70
N HIS A 598 -19.07 -16.00 7.50
CA HIS A 598 -17.93 -15.09 7.71
C HIS A 598 -17.08 -14.90 6.45
N LEU A 599 -16.78 -15.99 5.72
CA LEU A 599 -16.06 -15.92 4.44
C LEU A 599 -16.83 -15.13 3.38
N GLU A 600 -18.16 -15.20 3.37
CA GLU A 600 -18.99 -14.38 2.48
C GLU A 600 -18.99 -12.91 2.89
N ALA A 601 -18.98 -12.61 4.19
CA ALA A 601 -18.81 -11.24 4.69
C ALA A 601 -17.46 -10.64 4.27
N ILE A 602 -16.36 -11.37 4.40
CA ILE A 602 -15.04 -10.94 3.91
C ILE A 602 -15.09 -10.66 2.40
N LYS A 603 -15.68 -11.57 1.59
CA LYS A 603 -15.90 -11.34 0.15
C LYS A 603 -16.75 -10.08 -0.16
N ARG A 604 -17.67 -9.69 0.73
CA ARG A 604 -18.46 -8.46 0.58
C ARG A 604 -17.66 -7.22 0.99
N ALA A 605 -16.79 -7.32 2.00
CA ALA A 605 -15.85 -6.26 2.37
C ALA A 605 -14.85 -5.96 1.23
N GLU A 606 -14.28 -7.00 0.61
CA GLU A 606 -13.42 -6.90 -0.57
C GLU A 606 -14.11 -6.12 -1.71
N LYS A 607 -15.34 -6.51 -2.08
CA LYS A 607 -16.17 -5.80 -3.09
C LYS A 607 -16.51 -4.36 -2.67
N GLY A 608 -16.76 -4.14 -1.38
CA GLY A 608 -16.99 -2.81 -0.83
C GLY A 608 -15.77 -1.89 -1.00
N ALA A 609 -14.56 -2.43 -0.87
CA ALA A 609 -13.31 -1.69 -1.11
C ALA A 609 -13.14 -1.31 -2.59
N GLU A 610 -13.52 -2.17 -3.53
CA GLU A 610 -13.55 -1.84 -4.96
C GLU A 610 -14.52 -0.69 -5.27
N ILE A 611 -15.73 -0.75 -4.73
CA ILE A 611 -16.73 0.32 -4.89
C ILE A 611 -16.22 1.64 -4.26
N ALA A 612 -15.63 1.58 -3.07
CA ALA A 612 -15.03 2.74 -2.41
C ALA A 612 -13.89 3.36 -3.23
N LYS A 613 -13.05 2.54 -3.87
CA LYS A 613 -11.99 2.98 -4.79
C LYS A 613 -12.59 3.74 -6.00
N VAL A 614 -13.71 3.28 -6.57
CA VAL A 614 -14.41 3.97 -7.68
C VAL A 614 -15.07 5.28 -7.22
N ILE A 615 -15.69 5.31 -6.04
CA ILE A 615 -16.29 6.54 -5.47
C ILE A 615 -15.21 7.59 -5.20
N GLU A 616 -14.06 7.18 -4.67
CA GLU A 616 -12.92 8.05 -4.40
C GLU A 616 -12.33 8.64 -5.70
N GLU A 617 -12.12 7.82 -6.72
CA GLU A 617 -11.66 8.25 -8.06
C GLU A 617 -12.65 9.27 -8.67
N ASN A 618 -13.95 9.03 -8.54
CA ASN A 618 -14.99 9.99 -8.96
C ASN A 618 -15.01 11.27 -8.12
N LYS A 619 -14.77 11.19 -6.80
CA LYS A 619 -14.69 12.36 -5.91
C LYS A 619 -13.49 13.25 -6.28
N ARG A 620 -12.34 12.65 -6.61
CA ARG A 620 -11.17 13.39 -7.13
C ARG A 620 -11.47 14.04 -8.48
N LEU A 621 -12.03 13.30 -9.44
CA LEU A 621 -12.45 13.85 -10.73
C LEU A 621 -13.47 14.98 -10.60
N LEU A 622 -14.37 14.90 -9.62
CA LEU A 622 -15.29 15.98 -9.29
C LEU A 622 -14.57 17.17 -8.65
N GLY A 623 -13.63 16.94 -7.73
CA GLY A 623 -12.77 17.98 -7.14
C GLY A 623 -12.06 18.81 -8.20
N PHE A 624 -11.33 18.17 -9.12
CA PHE A 624 -10.67 18.86 -10.24
C PHE A 624 -11.66 19.65 -11.14
N LYS A 625 -12.88 19.13 -11.34
CA LYS A 625 -13.93 19.84 -12.07
C LYS A 625 -14.49 21.02 -11.27
N LEU A 626 -14.60 20.92 -9.95
CA LEU A 626 -15.09 21.97 -9.07
C LEU A 626 -14.06 23.08 -8.89
N GLU A 627 -12.78 22.79 -8.65
CA GLU A 627 -11.71 23.79 -8.63
C GLU A 627 -11.68 24.60 -9.94
N ARG A 628 -11.82 23.91 -11.09
CA ARG A 628 -11.96 24.54 -12.40
C ARG A 628 -13.24 25.38 -12.51
N THR A 629 -14.35 24.92 -11.95
CA THR A 629 -15.65 25.64 -12.00
C THR A 629 -15.69 26.84 -11.07
N ASP A 630 -15.10 26.75 -9.88
CA ASP A 630 -15.03 27.84 -8.92
C ASP A 630 -14.02 28.90 -9.37
N PHE A 631 -12.93 28.53 -10.06
CA PHE A 631 -12.11 29.49 -10.82
C PHE A 631 -12.95 30.26 -11.87
N PHE A 632 -13.72 29.57 -12.71
CA PHE A 632 -14.62 30.24 -13.66
C PHE A 632 -15.74 31.03 -12.98
N ARG A 633 -16.20 30.61 -11.79
CA ARG A 633 -17.23 31.32 -11.01
C ARG A 633 -16.66 32.58 -10.35
N GLU A 634 -15.41 32.57 -9.88
CA GLU A 634 -14.70 33.76 -9.40
C GLU A 634 -14.50 34.77 -10.53
N VAL A 635 -14.07 34.32 -11.71
CA VAL A 635 -13.96 35.17 -12.92
C VAL A 635 -15.33 35.78 -13.29
N ASN A 636 -16.37 34.96 -13.40
CA ASN A 636 -17.72 35.43 -13.74
C ASN A 636 -18.33 36.31 -12.61
N ALA A 637 -17.96 36.11 -11.34
CA ALA A 637 -18.40 36.95 -10.24
C ALA A 637 -17.78 38.36 -10.31
N MET A 638 -16.56 38.49 -10.83
CA MET A 638 -15.94 39.80 -11.07
C MET A 638 -16.64 40.58 -12.19
N GLU A 639 -17.02 39.92 -13.30
CA GLU A 639 -17.84 40.53 -14.35
C GLU A 639 -19.19 41.02 -13.78
N ASN A 640 -19.87 40.18 -13.00
CA ASN A 640 -21.19 40.48 -12.43
C ASN A 640 -21.16 41.53 -11.30
N HIS A 641 -20.00 41.76 -10.65
CA HIS A 641 -19.82 42.83 -9.67
C HIS A 641 -19.46 44.19 -10.27
N GLY A 642 -19.55 44.34 -11.60
CA GLY A 642 -19.51 45.66 -12.24
C GLY A 642 -18.10 46.23 -12.40
N PHE A 643 -17.08 45.38 -12.46
CA PHE A 643 -15.78 45.75 -13.06
C PHE A 643 -15.92 45.93 -14.58
N LYS A 644 -16.68 46.96 -14.97
CA LYS A 644 -16.79 47.40 -16.36
C LYS A 644 -15.57 48.23 -16.79
N GLU A 645 -15.46 48.40 -18.10
CA GLU A 645 -14.35 49.00 -18.86
C GLU A 645 -13.76 50.30 -18.22
N GLU A 646 -14.59 51.12 -17.56
CA GLU A 646 -14.22 52.39 -16.93
C GLU A 646 -13.10 52.32 -15.87
N VAL A 647 -12.91 51.18 -15.17
CA VAL A 647 -11.82 51.04 -14.19
C VAL A 647 -10.48 50.78 -14.88
N PHE A 648 -10.47 50.05 -15.99
CA PHE A 648 -9.25 49.73 -16.74
C PHE A 648 -8.84 50.87 -17.68
N SER A 649 -9.78 51.58 -18.28
CA SER A 649 -9.50 52.78 -19.09
C SER A 649 -8.97 53.96 -18.27
N ALA A 650 -9.18 53.97 -16.95
CA ALA A 650 -8.64 54.99 -16.04
C ALA A 650 -7.25 54.63 -15.44
N LEU A 651 -6.76 53.41 -15.65
CA LEU A 651 -5.46 52.94 -15.14
C LEU A 651 -4.36 53.16 -16.18
N ASP A 652 -3.85 54.40 -16.27
CA ASP A 652 -2.55 54.63 -16.91
C ASP A 652 -1.44 53.97 -16.07
N LEU A 653 -1.08 52.73 -16.43
CA LEU A 653 -0.05 51.94 -15.76
C LEU A 653 1.34 52.62 -15.79
N SER A 654 1.58 53.59 -16.67
CA SER A 654 2.83 54.36 -16.68
C SER A 654 2.92 55.38 -15.51
N SER A 655 1.79 55.64 -14.85
CA SER A 655 1.69 56.56 -13.71
C SER A 655 1.99 55.92 -12.34
N PHE A 656 2.25 54.61 -12.28
CA PHE A 656 2.60 53.89 -11.04
C PHE A 656 4.09 53.56 -10.98
N VAL A 657 4.65 53.56 -9.77
CA VAL A 657 6.01 53.06 -9.49
C VAL A 657 5.91 52.01 -8.39
N VAL A 658 6.53 50.86 -8.60
CA VAL A 658 6.68 49.83 -7.59
C VAL A 658 8.02 50.05 -6.90
N GLU A 659 8.00 50.40 -5.62
CA GLU A 659 9.20 50.54 -4.80
C GLU A 659 9.25 49.37 -3.80
N GLU A 660 10.44 48.79 -3.60
CA GLU A 660 10.69 47.77 -2.58
C GLU A 660 11.16 48.47 -1.29
N ASP A 661 10.34 48.41 -0.22
CA ASP A 661 10.72 48.92 1.09
C ASP A 661 11.57 47.88 1.86
N GLU A 662 12.46 48.36 2.73
CA GLU A 662 13.39 47.54 3.55
C GLU A 662 12.63 46.60 4.52
N GLY A 663 12.17 45.46 3.99
CA GLY A 663 11.32 44.50 4.70
C GLY A 663 10.57 43.51 3.80
N LYS A 664 10.88 43.42 2.50
CA LYS A 664 10.19 42.57 1.51
C LYS A 664 8.69 42.87 1.36
N LYS A 665 8.33 44.15 1.33
CA LYS A 665 7.02 44.61 0.86
C LYS A 665 7.20 45.53 -0.34
N PHE A 666 6.42 45.26 -1.39
CA PHE A 666 6.33 46.12 -2.56
C PHE A 666 5.22 47.15 -2.32
N THR A 667 5.58 48.43 -2.36
CA THR A 667 4.66 49.53 -2.14
C THR A 667 4.37 50.19 -3.49
N VAL A 668 3.14 50.03 -4.01
CA VAL A 668 2.74 50.56 -5.33
C VAL A 668 2.28 52.00 -5.18
N LYS A 669 3.11 52.96 -5.56
CA LYS A 669 2.83 54.40 -5.43
C LYS A 669 2.30 54.97 -6.75
N SER A 670 1.13 55.59 -6.71
CA SER A 670 0.63 56.47 -7.78
C SER A 670 1.43 57.77 -7.79
N LYS A 671 1.93 58.19 -8.96
CA LYS A 671 2.60 59.50 -9.12
C LYS A 671 1.65 60.67 -8.87
N ASN A 672 0.33 60.48 -9.02
CA ASN A 672 -0.67 61.55 -9.07
C ASN A 672 -1.97 61.24 -8.29
N SER A 673 -1.89 60.87 -7.00
CA SER A 673 -3.11 60.88 -6.15
C SER A 673 -2.85 60.91 -4.65
N GLN A 674 -3.34 61.95 -3.98
CA GLN A 674 -3.79 61.82 -2.58
C GLN A 674 -5.13 61.06 -2.59
N GLY A 675 -5.18 59.85 -2.02
CA GLY A 675 -6.43 59.09 -1.93
C GLY A 675 -6.23 57.63 -1.51
N SER A 676 -6.31 57.34 -0.22
CA SER A 676 -6.38 55.97 0.28
C SER A 676 -7.78 55.39 0.05
N ILE A 677 -7.87 54.18 -0.54
CA ILE A 677 -8.97 53.17 -0.42
C ILE A 677 -8.84 51.98 -1.41
N ARG A 678 -8.03 52.07 -2.48
CA ARG A 678 -8.07 51.08 -3.61
C ARG A 678 -6.96 49.99 -3.67
N GLU A 679 -6.07 49.86 -2.69
CA GLU A 679 -4.91 48.95 -2.79
C GLU A 679 -5.28 47.44 -2.88
N ARG A 680 -6.14 46.92 -1.99
CA ARG A 680 -6.51 45.48 -1.98
C ARG A 680 -7.19 44.99 -3.25
N GLY A 681 -7.90 45.87 -3.96
CA GLY A 681 -8.54 45.52 -5.24
C GLY A 681 -7.49 45.33 -6.34
N ILE A 682 -6.46 46.18 -6.35
CA ILE A 682 -5.37 46.13 -7.33
C ILE A 682 -4.47 44.91 -7.08
N GLU A 683 -4.15 44.59 -5.82
CA GLU A 683 -3.44 43.35 -5.47
C GLU A 683 -4.19 42.10 -5.99
N LYS A 684 -5.51 42.03 -5.77
CA LYS A 684 -6.34 40.90 -6.23
C LYS A 684 -6.43 40.81 -7.75
N ILE A 685 -6.49 41.96 -8.44
CA ILE A 685 -6.47 42.04 -9.91
C ILE A 685 -5.11 41.61 -10.47
N LEU A 686 -4.00 41.98 -9.83
CA LEU A 686 -2.65 41.56 -10.26
C LEU A 686 -2.40 40.06 -10.00
N GLU A 687 -2.87 39.51 -8.87
CA GLU A 687 -2.87 38.07 -8.58
C GLU A 687 -3.64 37.30 -9.66
N LEU A 688 -4.83 37.77 -10.03
CA LEU A 688 -5.68 37.12 -11.02
C LEU A 688 -5.23 37.35 -12.46
N LEU A 689 -4.63 38.49 -12.80
CA LEU A 689 -3.98 38.71 -14.11
C LEU A 689 -2.74 37.83 -14.27
N SER A 690 -1.97 37.62 -13.21
CA SER A 690 -0.85 36.67 -13.22
C SER A 690 -1.34 35.25 -13.51
N ARG A 691 -2.35 34.77 -12.77
CA ARG A 691 -3.04 33.48 -13.03
C ARG A 691 -3.68 33.41 -14.41
N ALA A 692 -4.34 34.47 -14.88
CA ALA A 692 -4.94 34.51 -16.21
C ALA A 692 -3.88 34.46 -17.30
N THR A 693 -2.70 35.05 -17.09
CA THR A 693 -1.58 34.98 -18.03
C THR A 693 -1.00 33.56 -18.09
N GLU A 694 -0.87 32.84 -16.96
CA GLU A 694 -0.59 31.40 -16.95
C GLU A 694 -1.61 30.61 -17.80
N TYR A 695 -2.89 30.98 -17.77
CA TYR A 695 -3.94 30.33 -18.60
C TYR A 695 -3.97 30.78 -20.07
N ILE A 696 -3.61 32.04 -20.39
CA ILE A 696 -3.62 32.60 -21.76
C ILE A 696 -2.48 32.02 -22.61
N VAL A 697 -1.32 31.75 -22.01
CA VAL A 697 -0.21 31.02 -22.69
C VAL A 697 -0.64 29.60 -23.13
N ASN A 698 -1.74 29.07 -22.57
CA ASN A 698 -2.29 27.75 -22.90
C ASN A 698 -3.49 27.78 -23.89
N ALA A 699 -3.81 28.92 -24.51
CA ALA A 699 -5.10 29.13 -25.20
C ALA A 699 -5.21 28.57 -26.63
N ASP A 700 -4.12 28.33 -27.37
CA ASP A 700 -4.15 27.94 -28.80
C ASP A 700 -4.85 26.59 -29.08
N ASN A 701 -5.11 25.77 -28.06
CA ASN A 701 -5.57 24.39 -28.20
C ASN A 701 -7.07 24.14 -27.95
N ILE A 702 -7.88 25.22 -27.83
CA ILE A 702 -9.32 25.15 -27.48
C ILE A 702 -10.25 25.20 -28.70
N GLY A 703 -9.75 25.58 -29.89
CA GLY A 703 -10.57 25.60 -31.12
C GLY A 703 -11.53 26.78 -31.25
N MET A 704 -11.44 27.78 -30.36
CA MET A 704 -11.79 29.15 -30.73
C MET A 704 -10.69 29.68 -31.66
N SER A 705 -11.07 30.39 -32.74
CA SER A 705 -10.07 31.07 -33.55
C SER A 705 -9.36 32.14 -32.72
N SER A 706 -8.06 32.32 -32.95
CA SER A 706 -7.25 33.33 -32.25
C SER A 706 -7.88 34.72 -32.38
N GLU A 707 -8.52 35.04 -33.53
CA GLU A 707 -9.31 36.25 -33.75
C GLU A 707 -10.45 36.44 -32.73
N LYS A 708 -11.18 35.39 -32.35
CA LYS A 708 -12.34 35.52 -31.45
C LYS A 708 -11.93 35.71 -29.99
N LEU A 709 -10.77 35.15 -29.62
CA LEU A 709 -10.14 35.41 -28.33
C LEU A 709 -9.49 36.81 -28.33
N LEU A 710 -8.88 37.24 -29.44
CA LEU A 710 -8.36 38.59 -29.60
C LEU A 710 -9.49 39.63 -29.58
N GLU A 711 -10.65 39.37 -30.21
CA GLU A 711 -11.84 40.19 -30.12
C GLU A 711 -12.30 40.32 -28.66
N THR A 712 -12.35 39.21 -27.92
CA THR A 712 -12.74 39.24 -26.49
C THR A 712 -11.74 40.04 -25.66
N ILE A 713 -10.44 39.85 -25.86
CA ILE A 713 -9.38 40.59 -25.15
C ILE A 713 -9.34 42.07 -25.57
N VAL A 714 -9.60 42.40 -26.84
CA VAL A 714 -9.73 43.78 -27.34
C VAL A 714 -11.01 44.42 -26.81
N HIS A 715 -12.08 43.67 -26.59
CA HIS A 715 -13.33 44.12 -25.98
C HIS A 715 -13.26 44.23 -24.44
N MET A 716 -12.25 43.62 -23.81
CA MET A 716 -11.90 43.84 -22.39
C MET A 716 -10.79 44.89 -22.19
N ARG A 717 -10.17 45.38 -23.28
CA ARG A 717 -9.06 46.34 -23.30
C ARG A 717 -9.47 47.73 -23.76
N ASN A 718 -10.41 47.81 -24.71
CA ASN A 718 -11.17 49.02 -25.00
C ASN A 718 -12.19 49.28 -23.88
#